data_AF-A0A146F161-F1
#
_entry.id   AF-A0A146F161-F1
#
_cell.length_a   1.000
_cell.length_b   1.000
_cell.length_c   1.000
_cell.angle_alpha   90.00
_cell.angle_beta   90.00
_cell.angle_gamma   90.00
#
_symmetry.space_group_name_H-M   'P 1'
#
loop_
_entity.id
_entity.type
_entity.pdbx_description
1 polymer ?
#
loop_
_entity_poly.entity_id
_entity_poly.type
_entity_poly.pdbx_seq_one_letter_code
_entity_poly.pdbx_strand_id
1 'polypeptide(L)'
;MATWAYPPLPPERLEQEVDSALAKELEWLLRSLQDSLTSLREGLHECAALLAPKEPGSTLVLSSLRSENVKGFVTRVGTKIVKGDIQLRLSSLASRGSATTRLCLANTPTTPELILSQLVSVKNLVNQSLDIVDVSTWTGDPLNAGFIYSQLHLLRETISEARQMLKGESDKVRGKWWETSAQEEMFDPPLPAYLSFHLSIADSALVLYLRTLESNTPVHTPTAFATDISLTGFNLRDRLFGSRHRPHDEAGDVFTWKGDEVKVREKIRVESQDPSLMAVMAKLTALEHEVLKWISALKVLMGNEDTDSESQYKLLIFASRAVEGLRMLSRSPAVRATRSNPHVLLRPAVSRSPQTGSQPLRRGAASFIAGRPRTSIASKTLPSTLHLESLLREATYARSQQWLHGRRHASSTTATETDPDAEKKDAIYALVDKINETDLEMADLMHELDLLDDHEKALNLEGLDFDYALSQTIGHRDEETLDARVREARQEFGEYLPEGLLNDRETQLYTRLYGEPIYLSQESELDLVEEEIDPDKLYREDGEGGWEEVAMDESATHDEPPLVYDMEAPPSVEETIAMQRTREVAEQLGGEIMLEQFEEEAAADSAPKFHPLTTMGKFSTDPSTIFIPKDSVTGPISVILSDFSNKHIADTAHRTLGGQYLPYSTTTPPLRLQAPQQPIPLEASQRYMSEMEANVFLATLYPGMYASVLSVLVEVRKRLGTDWIRNLMTQEGGPHVLDVSAGGAGVLAWRDILRAEWEAMTPEHSSEDPYPVGRSTVVTGSDSLRLRASAMLEDTSFLPRLPDYVHVREKPTLQDERAPPKRKQYDIIIAPHSLLGIEEEFLRKEHVQNLWNLLNPNGGVLILLEKGHQKGFEAVAGARDMLLKRFISSPGSTTYENLTESPEEDTFIEKEAGMIVAPCTNHNKCPMYQIPGHTKGRRDYCHFQQRYIRPAFLQRIIGAKDRNHEDLKFSYIAVQRGVDRRVEDSIIQGTEAADAAFNGYEDAVEMPKQEAEASSDEAVASETQPTPPTEQQETGGVNFLSLPRIVYQPMKRRGHVIFDLCTPAGKIERWTVPRSFSRQAYKDARKSQWGDLWALGAKTRIARSLRLGEKHGESRKERLARRAAEKEEMEEDAEDALEEGMEATSSMPDLQTPIKKKGQKIPSWEKQQMKKKRRQALKQVKPSA
;
A
#
# COMPACT_ATOMS: atom_id res chain seq x y z
N MET A 1 4.77 2.61 -45.45
CA MET A 1 6.05 2.33 -46.13
C MET A 1 6.10 3.09 -47.46
N ALA A 2 7.28 3.56 -47.85
CA ALA A 2 7.68 3.94 -49.22
C ALA A 2 6.80 4.96 -50.01
N THR A 3 6.70 6.21 -49.54
CA THR A 3 6.29 7.35 -50.39
C THR A 3 7.46 8.02 -51.13
N TRP A 4 8.71 7.87 -50.66
CA TRP A 4 9.89 8.50 -51.29
C TRP A 4 10.27 7.91 -52.66
N ALA A 5 9.74 6.73 -53.01
CA ALA A 5 10.09 6.01 -54.24
C ALA A 5 9.23 6.40 -55.47
N TYR A 6 8.20 7.24 -55.29
CA TYR A 6 7.31 7.70 -56.36
C TYR A 6 7.22 9.23 -56.35
N PRO A 7 7.21 9.90 -57.51
CA PRO A 7 7.06 11.35 -57.56
C PRO A 7 5.70 11.76 -56.95
N PRO A 8 5.63 12.87 -56.19
CA PRO A 8 4.39 13.33 -55.58
C PRO A 8 3.34 13.60 -56.67
N LEU A 9 2.15 13.05 -56.48
CA LEU A 9 1.03 13.31 -57.37
C LEU A 9 0.60 14.78 -57.26
N PRO A 10 0.16 15.42 -58.37
CA PRO A 10 -0.51 16.73 -58.31
C PRO A 10 -1.69 16.69 -57.31
N PRO A 11 -1.99 17.77 -56.58
CA PRO A 11 -2.97 17.75 -55.49
C PRO A 11 -4.35 17.23 -55.91
N GLU A 12 -4.87 17.69 -57.06
CA GLU A 12 -6.14 17.21 -57.64
C GLU A 12 -6.15 15.68 -57.90
N ARG A 13 -4.99 15.11 -58.26
CA ARG A 13 -4.83 13.68 -58.49
C ARG A 13 -4.57 12.91 -57.19
N LEU A 14 -3.97 13.55 -56.19
CA LEU A 14 -3.84 12.99 -54.86
C LEU A 14 -5.22 12.84 -54.20
N GLU A 15 -6.07 13.86 -54.29
CA GLU A 15 -7.48 13.81 -53.84
C GLU A 15 -8.24 12.67 -54.53
N GLN A 16 -8.17 12.56 -55.87
CA GLN A 16 -8.80 11.46 -56.61
C GLN A 16 -8.29 10.06 -56.22
N GLU A 17 -7.00 9.89 -55.93
CA GLU A 17 -6.44 8.60 -55.49
C GLU A 17 -6.78 8.32 -54.01
N VAL A 18 -6.91 9.34 -53.16
CA VAL A 18 -7.40 9.22 -51.77
C VAL A 18 -8.88 8.79 -51.77
N ASP A 19 -9.74 9.45 -52.55
CA ASP A 19 -11.14 9.07 -52.71
C ASP A 19 -11.27 7.65 -53.28
N SER A 20 -10.42 7.30 -54.26
CA SER A 20 -10.37 5.95 -54.83
C SER A 20 -9.89 4.89 -53.84
N ALA A 21 -8.96 5.24 -52.93
CA ALA A 21 -8.49 4.36 -51.87
C ALA A 21 -9.57 4.17 -50.80
N LEU A 22 -10.17 5.26 -50.32
CA LEU A 22 -11.25 5.27 -49.33
C LEU A 22 -12.45 4.44 -49.82
N ALA A 23 -12.87 4.62 -51.08
CA ALA A 23 -13.94 3.82 -51.67
C ALA A 23 -13.62 2.31 -51.69
N LYS A 24 -12.38 1.93 -52.01
CA LYS A 24 -11.93 0.51 -51.98
C LYS A 24 -11.84 -0.03 -50.55
N GLU A 25 -11.43 0.77 -49.58
CA GLU A 25 -11.39 0.39 -48.16
C GLU A 25 -12.80 0.23 -47.57
N LEU A 26 -13.73 1.12 -47.93
CA LEU A 26 -15.14 1.02 -47.54
C LEU A 26 -15.81 -0.22 -48.14
N GLU A 27 -15.61 -0.49 -49.44
CA GLU A 27 -16.11 -1.70 -50.09
C GLU A 27 -15.51 -2.97 -49.46
N TRP A 28 -14.20 -2.95 -49.17
CA TRP A 28 -13.53 -4.06 -48.50
C TRP A 28 -14.08 -4.29 -47.08
N LEU A 29 -14.31 -3.23 -46.30
CA LEU A 29 -14.87 -3.32 -44.95
C LEU A 29 -16.28 -3.92 -44.99
N LEU A 30 -17.13 -3.44 -45.91
CA LEU A 30 -18.51 -3.90 -46.07
C LEU A 30 -18.58 -5.38 -46.46
N ARG A 31 -17.73 -5.83 -47.39
CA ARG A 31 -17.61 -7.25 -47.74
C ARG A 31 -17.18 -8.09 -46.53
N SER A 32 -16.16 -7.64 -45.80
CA SER A 32 -15.63 -8.39 -44.64
C SER A 32 -16.57 -8.38 -43.42
N LEU A 33 -17.47 -7.39 -43.32
CA LEU A 33 -18.51 -7.33 -42.30
C LEU A 33 -19.53 -8.47 -42.44
N GLN A 34 -19.84 -8.92 -43.67
CA GLN A 34 -20.82 -9.98 -43.92
C GLN A 34 -20.40 -11.33 -43.29
N ASP A 35 -19.11 -11.67 -43.35
CA ASP A 35 -18.55 -12.84 -42.66
C ASP A 35 -18.72 -12.71 -41.13
N SER A 36 -18.57 -11.49 -40.60
CA SER A 36 -18.67 -11.21 -39.17
C SER A 36 -20.11 -11.18 -38.65
N LEU A 37 -21.05 -10.69 -39.47
CA LEU A 37 -22.49 -10.76 -39.19
C LEU A 37 -22.95 -12.22 -39.05
N THR A 38 -22.36 -13.14 -39.81
CA THR A 38 -22.63 -14.58 -39.68
C THR A 38 -22.24 -15.11 -38.29
N SER A 39 -21.04 -14.77 -37.78
CA SER A 39 -20.62 -15.16 -36.43
C SER A 39 -21.45 -14.50 -35.32
N LEU A 40 -21.87 -13.24 -35.51
CA LEU A 40 -22.79 -12.58 -34.58
C LEU A 40 -24.17 -13.23 -34.56
N ARG A 41 -24.68 -13.67 -35.72
CA ARG A 41 -25.93 -14.44 -35.84
C ARG A 41 -25.87 -15.74 -35.03
N GLU A 42 -24.76 -16.47 -35.11
CA GLU A 42 -24.53 -17.68 -34.30
C GLU A 42 -24.59 -17.36 -32.79
N GLY A 43 -23.90 -16.30 -32.35
CA GLY A 43 -23.94 -15.86 -30.95
C GLY A 43 -25.35 -15.46 -30.45
N LEU A 44 -26.15 -14.82 -31.30
CA LEU A 44 -27.55 -14.50 -30.99
C LEU A 44 -28.44 -15.76 -30.97
N HIS A 45 -28.20 -16.73 -31.86
CA HIS A 45 -28.89 -18.04 -31.82
C HIS A 45 -28.57 -18.81 -30.54
N GLU A 46 -27.33 -18.74 -30.03
CA GLU A 46 -26.99 -19.32 -28.73
C GLU A 46 -27.74 -18.65 -27.58
N CYS A 47 -27.87 -17.31 -27.59
CA CYS A 47 -28.72 -16.59 -26.63
C CYS A 47 -30.19 -17.03 -26.72
N ALA A 48 -30.75 -17.14 -27.93
CA ALA A 48 -32.11 -17.64 -28.13
C ALA A 48 -32.27 -19.10 -27.65
N ALA A 49 -31.27 -19.95 -27.85
CA ALA A 49 -31.25 -21.35 -27.43
C ALA A 49 -31.10 -21.54 -25.90
N LEU A 50 -30.58 -20.54 -25.17
CA LEU A 50 -30.58 -20.48 -23.71
C LEU A 50 -31.92 -19.99 -23.13
N LEU A 51 -32.63 -19.12 -23.85
CA LEU A 51 -33.97 -18.62 -23.51
C LEU A 51 -35.10 -19.56 -23.96
N ALA A 52 -34.81 -20.55 -24.80
CA ALA A 52 -35.76 -21.55 -25.26
C ALA A 52 -36.27 -22.44 -24.10
N PRO A 53 -37.55 -22.85 -24.11
CA PRO A 53 -38.08 -23.81 -23.15
C PRO A 53 -37.45 -25.19 -23.39
N LYS A 54 -36.52 -25.60 -22.53
CA LYS A 54 -35.89 -26.93 -22.52
C LYS A 54 -36.19 -27.61 -21.18
N GLU A 55 -36.43 -28.92 -21.23
CA GLU A 55 -36.63 -29.74 -20.04
C GLU A 55 -35.45 -30.72 -19.85
N PRO A 56 -34.91 -30.91 -18.64
CA PRO A 56 -35.28 -30.22 -17.40
C PRO A 56 -34.85 -28.75 -17.39
N GLY A 57 -35.69 -27.87 -16.83
CA GLY A 57 -35.38 -26.45 -16.66
C GLY A 57 -34.43 -26.15 -15.50
N SER A 58 -34.08 -24.88 -15.34
CA SER A 58 -33.22 -24.40 -14.26
C SER A 58 -33.97 -24.40 -12.93
N THR A 59 -33.61 -25.32 -12.02
CA THR A 59 -34.14 -25.35 -10.65
C THR A 59 -33.29 -24.46 -9.74
N LEU A 60 -33.91 -23.41 -9.20
CA LEU A 60 -33.29 -22.35 -8.42
C LEU A 60 -33.76 -22.43 -6.96
N VAL A 61 -32.81 -22.40 -6.02
CA VAL A 61 -33.08 -22.48 -4.58
C VAL A 61 -33.44 -21.11 -4.04
N LEU A 62 -34.62 -20.98 -3.44
CA LEU A 62 -35.12 -19.77 -2.78
C LEU A 62 -34.98 -19.93 -1.26
N SER A 63 -33.87 -19.46 -0.69
CA SER A 63 -33.63 -19.53 0.75
C SER A 63 -33.04 -18.24 1.33
N SER A 64 -33.58 -17.81 2.48
CA SER A 64 -33.07 -16.65 3.22
C SER A 64 -31.92 -17.07 4.16
N LEU A 65 -30.67 -16.82 3.74
CA LEU A 65 -29.41 -17.26 4.37
C LEU A 65 -29.23 -17.03 5.89
N ARG A 66 -29.93 -16.07 6.50
CA ARG A 66 -29.74 -15.71 7.92
C ARG A 66 -30.96 -15.88 8.82
N SER A 67 -32.17 -15.79 8.27
CA SER A 67 -33.42 -15.77 9.06
C SER A 67 -34.25 -17.04 8.94
N GLU A 68 -33.99 -17.90 7.94
CA GLU A 68 -34.85 -19.04 7.58
C GLU A 68 -36.34 -18.69 7.34
N ASN A 69 -36.68 -17.41 7.14
CA ASN A 69 -38.06 -16.95 6.88
C ASN A 69 -38.63 -17.50 5.57
N VAL A 70 -37.77 -17.84 4.61
CA VAL A 70 -38.12 -18.43 3.32
C VAL A 70 -37.21 -19.62 3.05
N LYS A 71 -37.79 -20.76 2.69
CA LYS A 71 -37.06 -21.97 2.26
C LYS A 71 -37.85 -22.72 1.20
N GLY A 72 -37.29 -22.87 0.01
CA GLY A 72 -37.95 -23.56 -1.09
C GLY A 72 -37.12 -23.59 -2.37
N PHE A 73 -37.78 -23.94 -3.47
CA PHE A 73 -37.21 -23.88 -4.81
C PHE A 73 -38.28 -23.51 -5.85
N VAL A 74 -37.83 -23.05 -7.02
CA VAL A 74 -38.63 -22.88 -8.23
C VAL A 74 -37.88 -23.41 -9.44
N THR A 75 -38.58 -24.00 -10.41
CA THR A 75 -37.99 -24.45 -11.69
C THR A 75 -38.47 -23.55 -12.82
N ARG A 76 -37.54 -22.82 -13.42
CA ARG A 76 -37.78 -21.99 -14.61
C ARG A 76 -37.55 -22.80 -15.88
N VAL A 77 -38.50 -22.75 -16.81
CA VAL A 77 -38.40 -23.31 -18.16
C VAL A 77 -38.62 -22.18 -19.16
N GLY A 78 -37.55 -21.75 -19.85
CA GLY A 78 -37.59 -20.60 -20.74
C GLY A 78 -38.04 -19.33 -20.01
N THR A 79 -39.18 -18.75 -20.42
CA THR A 79 -39.74 -17.51 -19.85
C THR A 79 -40.76 -17.74 -18.72
N LYS A 80 -40.95 -18.98 -18.25
CA LYS A 80 -42.02 -19.35 -17.30
C LYS A 80 -41.46 -20.08 -16.07
N ILE A 81 -42.15 -19.97 -14.93
CA ILE A 81 -41.94 -20.85 -13.78
C ILE A 81 -42.97 -21.98 -13.84
N VAL A 82 -42.50 -23.23 -13.88
CA VAL A 82 -43.36 -24.43 -14.09
C VAL A 82 -43.56 -25.21 -12.80
N LYS A 83 -42.61 -25.14 -11.85
CA LYS A 83 -42.70 -25.81 -10.55
C LYS A 83 -42.21 -24.88 -9.45
N GLY A 84 -42.77 -25.00 -8.26
CA GLY A 84 -42.35 -24.25 -7.10
C GLY A 84 -42.96 -24.80 -5.82
N ASP A 85 -42.14 -24.91 -4.78
CA ASP A 85 -42.54 -25.34 -3.44
C ASP A 85 -41.75 -24.51 -2.42
N ILE A 86 -42.45 -23.64 -1.70
CA ILE A 86 -41.87 -22.59 -0.87
C ILE A 86 -42.53 -22.59 0.50
N GLN A 87 -41.75 -22.85 1.54
CA GLN A 87 -42.15 -22.74 2.93
C GLN A 87 -41.79 -21.36 3.47
N LEU A 88 -42.77 -20.69 4.07
CA LEU A 88 -42.67 -19.36 4.67
C LEU A 88 -42.85 -19.45 6.19
N ARG A 89 -42.01 -18.71 6.92
CA ARG A 89 -42.05 -18.53 8.38
C ARG A 89 -42.16 -17.03 8.69
N LEU A 90 -43.30 -16.42 8.35
CA LEU A 90 -43.52 -14.98 8.54
C LEU A 90 -44.34 -14.72 9.80
N SER A 91 -43.85 -13.83 10.65
CA SER A 91 -44.53 -13.46 11.90
C SER A 91 -45.93 -12.87 11.65
N SER A 92 -46.09 -12.21 10.50
CA SER A 92 -47.32 -11.58 10.03
C SER A 92 -48.35 -12.55 9.41
N LEU A 93 -47.97 -13.79 9.09
CA LEU A 93 -48.88 -14.83 8.54
C LEU A 93 -49.26 -15.93 9.53
N ALA A 94 -48.72 -15.91 10.75
CA ALA A 94 -48.94 -16.95 11.75
C ALA A 94 -50.40 -16.94 12.27
N SER A 95 -51.22 -17.86 11.77
CA SER A 95 -52.56 -18.12 12.31
C SER A 95 -52.48 -19.07 13.52
N ARG A 96 -53.55 -19.11 14.33
CA ARG A 96 -53.62 -19.94 15.56
C ARG A 96 -53.59 -21.44 15.24
N GLY A 97 -52.40 -22.01 15.05
CA GLY A 97 -52.18 -23.45 14.92
C GLY A 97 -51.02 -23.89 14.02
N SER A 98 -50.52 -23.05 13.10
CA SER A 98 -49.36 -23.38 12.25
C SER A 98 -48.32 -22.27 12.24
N ALA A 99 -47.07 -22.62 12.53
CA ALA A 99 -45.93 -21.70 12.48
C ALA A 99 -45.37 -21.49 11.06
N THR A 100 -45.86 -22.23 10.04
CA THR A 100 -45.35 -22.13 8.66
C THR A 100 -46.48 -22.15 7.63
N THR A 101 -46.41 -21.27 6.64
CA THR A 101 -47.30 -21.26 5.46
C THR A 101 -46.55 -21.91 4.30
N ARG A 102 -47.15 -22.87 3.59
CA ARG A 102 -46.55 -23.48 2.39
C ARG A 102 -47.27 -22.97 1.14
N LEU A 103 -46.49 -22.56 0.15
CA LEU A 103 -46.94 -22.14 -1.17
C LEU A 103 -46.39 -23.13 -2.20
N CYS A 104 -47.25 -23.95 -2.79
CA CYS A 104 -46.92 -24.78 -3.94
C CYS A 104 -47.56 -24.17 -5.18
N LEU A 105 -46.83 -24.11 -6.30
CA LEU A 105 -47.44 -23.75 -7.58
C LEU A 105 -48.37 -24.89 -8.05
N ALA A 106 -49.58 -24.53 -8.45
CA ALA A 106 -50.60 -25.48 -8.85
C ALA A 106 -50.27 -26.13 -10.21
N ASN A 107 -50.28 -27.46 -10.26
CA ASN A 107 -49.84 -28.27 -11.41
C ASN A 107 -51.03 -28.89 -12.18
N THR A 108 -52.14 -28.17 -12.32
CA THR A 108 -53.30 -28.61 -13.10
C THR A 108 -53.33 -27.90 -14.45
N PRO A 109 -53.81 -28.53 -15.54
CA PRO A 109 -53.77 -27.93 -16.88
C PRO A 109 -54.73 -26.73 -17.06
N THR A 110 -55.48 -26.36 -16.02
CA THR A 110 -56.44 -25.25 -16.01
C THR A 110 -55.91 -24.00 -15.30
N THR A 111 -54.76 -24.05 -14.62
CA THR A 111 -54.22 -22.89 -13.89
C THR A 111 -53.40 -21.97 -14.80
N PRO A 112 -53.44 -20.64 -14.55
CA PRO A 112 -52.64 -19.70 -15.33
C PRO A 112 -51.14 -19.86 -15.04
N GLU A 113 -50.33 -19.92 -16.10
CA GLU A 113 -48.87 -20.06 -15.98
C GLU A 113 -48.21 -18.78 -15.43
N LEU A 114 -47.19 -18.94 -14.57
CA LEU A 114 -46.42 -17.81 -14.05
C LEU A 114 -45.34 -17.38 -15.06
N ILE A 115 -45.71 -16.46 -15.94
CA ILE A 115 -44.84 -15.92 -17.02
C ILE A 115 -44.02 -14.73 -16.52
N LEU A 116 -42.71 -14.77 -16.73
CA LEU A 116 -41.80 -13.65 -16.46
C LEU A 116 -41.75 -12.71 -17.67
N SER A 117 -42.55 -11.64 -17.64
CA SER A 117 -42.68 -10.65 -18.72
C SER A 117 -41.34 -10.08 -19.18
N GLN A 118 -40.43 -9.77 -18.26
CA GLN A 118 -39.07 -9.33 -18.57
C GLN A 118 -38.34 -10.30 -19.52
N LEU A 119 -38.42 -11.61 -19.28
CA LEU A 119 -37.75 -12.62 -20.13
C LEU A 119 -38.46 -12.81 -21.48
N VAL A 120 -39.76 -12.55 -21.56
CA VAL A 120 -40.48 -12.49 -22.85
C VAL A 120 -39.95 -11.33 -23.68
N SER A 121 -39.79 -10.13 -23.09
CA SER A 121 -39.20 -8.99 -23.79
C SER A 121 -37.76 -9.25 -24.22
N VAL A 122 -36.91 -9.81 -23.36
CA VAL A 122 -35.52 -10.18 -23.72
C VAL A 122 -35.51 -11.18 -24.89
N LYS A 123 -36.35 -12.22 -24.87
CA LYS A 123 -36.47 -13.17 -25.97
C LYS A 123 -36.91 -12.49 -27.27
N ASN A 124 -37.86 -11.57 -27.21
CA ASN A 124 -38.34 -10.82 -28.37
C ASN A 124 -37.24 -9.90 -28.93
N LEU A 125 -36.49 -9.20 -28.09
CA LEU A 125 -35.37 -8.34 -28.49
C LEU A 125 -34.20 -9.13 -29.11
N VAL A 126 -33.91 -10.34 -28.59
CA VAL A 126 -32.92 -11.25 -29.20
C VAL A 126 -33.39 -11.73 -30.58
N ASN A 127 -34.67 -12.06 -30.74
CA ASN A 127 -35.23 -12.43 -32.04
C ASN A 127 -35.24 -11.26 -33.02
N GLN A 128 -35.64 -10.05 -32.59
CA GLN A 128 -35.54 -8.84 -33.41
C GLN A 128 -34.09 -8.55 -33.84
N SER A 129 -33.12 -8.80 -32.96
CA SER A 129 -31.70 -8.68 -33.28
C SER A 129 -31.26 -9.69 -34.35
N LEU A 130 -31.81 -10.91 -34.35
CA LEU A 130 -31.63 -11.88 -35.44
C LEU A 130 -32.29 -11.40 -36.75
N ASP A 131 -33.52 -10.89 -36.68
CA ASP A 131 -34.23 -10.35 -37.85
C ASP A 131 -33.46 -9.18 -38.50
N ILE A 132 -32.87 -8.27 -37.70
CA ILE A 132 -32.04 -7.16 -38.20
C ILE A 132 -30.77 -7.68 -38.90
N VAL A 133 -30.13 -8.72 -38.37
CA VAL A 133 -28.96 -9.36 -39.00
C VAL A 133 -29.36 -10.05 -40.31
N ASP A 134 -30.51 -10.73 -40.35
CA ASP A 134 -31.03 -11.38 -41.55
C ASP A 134 -31.42 -10.35 -42.63
N VAL A 135 -31.96 -9.19 -42.24
CA VAL A 135 -32.19 -8.05 -43.14
C VAL A 135 -30.88 -7.46 -43.68
N SER A 136 -29.87 -7.33 -42.81
CA SER A 136 -28.54 -6.81 -43.16
C SER A 136 -27.73 -7.70 -44.10
N THR A 137 -28.07 -9.00 -44.15
CA THR A 137 -27.34 -10.03 -44.92
C THR A 137 -28.08 -10.49 -46.17
N TRP A 138 -29.42 -10.52 -46.19
CA TRP A 138 -30.20 -11.15 -47.28
C TRP A 138 -31.18 -10.25 -48.04
N THR A 139 -31.66 -9.14 -47.46
CA THR A 139 -32.75 -8.36 -48.08
C THR A 139 -32.40 -6.92 -48.44
N GLY A 140 -31.38 -6.32 -47.81
CA GLY A 140 -30.83 -5.02 -48.18
C GLY A 140 -29.68 -5.09 -49.18
N ASP A 141 -29.10 -3.93 -49.51
CA ASP A 141 -27.85 -3.85 -50.27
C ASP A 141 -26.65 -3.97 -49.30
N PRO A 142 -25.89 -5.08 -49.33
CA PRO A 142 -24.79 -5.32 -48.40
C PRO A 142 -23.57 -4.42 -48.65
N LEU A 143 -23.53 -3.70 -49.78
CA LEU A 143 -22.46 -2.75 -50.13
C LEU A 143 -22.90 -1.28 -49.96
N ASN A 144 -24.11 -1.03 -49.44
CA ASN A 144 -24.55 0.32 -49.11
C ASN A 144 -24.18 0.68 -47.66
N ALA A 145 -23.15 1.53 -47.51
CA ALA A 145 -22.64 1.95 -46.22
C ALA A 145 -23.71 2.61 -45.32
N GLY A 146 -24.56 3.49 -45.85
CA GLY A 146 -25.59 4.17 -45.07
C GLY A 146 -26.67 3.22 -44.57
N PHE A 147 -27.08 2.26 -45.40
CA PHE A 147 -27.98 1.19 -44.99
C PHE A 147 -27.37 0.35 -43.86
N ILE A 148 -26.17 -0.20 -44.08
CA ILE A 148 -25.48 -1.05 -43.09
C ILE A 148 -25.22 -0.30 -41.77
N TYR A 149 -24.83 0.98 -41.82
CA TYR A 149 -24.67 1.82 -40.63
C TYR A 149 -25.97 1.90 -39.81
N SER A 150 -27.10 2.14 -40.48
CA SER A 150 -28.42 2.22 -39.82
C SER A 150 -28.82 0.89 -39.18
N GLN A 151 -28.57 -0.23 -39.85
CA GLN A 151 -28.91 -1.56 -39.31
C GLN A 151 -28.04 -1.92 -38.10
N LEU A 152 -26.73 -1.63 -38.16
CA LEU A 152 -25.84 -1.85 -37.01
C LEU A 152 -26.24 -0.98 -35.80
N HIS A 153 -26.65 0.27 -36.02
CA HIS A 153 -27.09 1.14 -34.92
C HIS A 153 -28.38 0.61 -34.27
N LEU A 154 -29.36 0.20 -35.08
CA LEU A 154 -30.59 -0.44 -34.60
C LEU A 154 -30.30 -1.74 -33.83
N LEU A 155 -29.42 -2.60 -34.37
CA LEU A 155 -28.98 -3.84 -33.72
C LEU A 155 -28.31 -3.60 -32.36
N ARG A 156 -27.51 -2.55 -32.24
CA ARG A 156 -26.91 -2.15 -30.97
C ARG A 156 -27.98 -1.72 -29.96
N GLU A 157 -28.96 -0.93 -30.40
CA GLU A 157 -30.05 -0.46 -29.54
C GLU A 157 -30.88 -1.64 -29.00
N THR A 158 -31.28 -2.60 -29.86
CA THR A 158 -32.04 -3.78 -29.43
C THR A 158 -31.26 -4.69 -28.49
N ILE A 159 -29.96 -4.90 -28.73
CA ILE A 159 -29.09 -5.68 -27.81
C ILE A 159 -28.93 -4.94 -26.47
N SER A 160 -28.73 -3.62 -26.49
CA SER A 160 -28.59 -2.81 -25.28
C SER A 160 -29.86 -2.84 -24.42
N GLU A 161 -31.04 -2.73 -25.05
CA GLU A 161 -32.33 -2.86 -24.37
C GLU A 161 -32.50 -4.25 -23.74
N ALA A 162 -32.13 -5.33 -24.45
CA ALA A 162 -32.17 -6.69 -23.91
C ALA A 162 -31.27 -6.86 -22.66
N ARG A 163 -30.10 -6.22 -22.64
CA ARG A 163 -29.22 -6.20 -21.46
C ARG A 163 -29.83 -5.40 -20.31
N GLN A 164 -30.43 -4.23 -20.58
CA GLN A 164 -31.10 -3.42 -19.55
C GLN A 164 -32.28 -4.18 -18.91
N MET A 165 -33.04 -4.94 -19.70
CA MET A 165 -34.12 -5.79 -19.21
C MET A 165 -33.64 -6.91 -18.26
N LEU A 166 -32.46 -7.50 -18.50
CA LEU A 166 -31.83 -8.51 -17.63
C LEU A 166 -31.13 -7.91 -16.39
N LYS A 167 -30.63 -6.68 -16.47
CA LYS A 167 -30.13 -5.92 -15.31
C LYS A 167 -31.26 -5.56 -14.35
N GLY A 168 -32.40 -5.13 -14.89
CA GLY A 168 -33.59 -4.83 -14.09
C GLY A 168 -33.36 -3.70 -13.08
N GLU A 169 -32.59 -2.67 -13.42
CA GLU A 169 -32.22 -1.56 -12.50
C GLU A 169 -33.40 -0.64 -12.12
N SER A 170 -34.50 -0.62 -12.90
CA SER A 170 -35.63 0.30 -12.68
C SER A 170 -36.98 -0.40 -12.47
N ASP A 171 -37.86 0.24 -11.68
CA ASP A 171 -39.22 -0.25 -11.44
C ASP A 171 -40.11 -0.24 -12.70
N LYS A 172 -39.76 0.57 -13.71
CA LYS A 172 -40.39 0.53 -15.04
C LYS A 172 -40.14 -0.81 -15.73
N VAL A 173 -38.98 -1.42 -15.52
CA VAL A 173 -38.56 -2.70 -16.11
C VAL A 173 -39.04 -3.89 -15.28
N ARG A 174 -39.01 -3.79 -13.94
CA ARG A 174 -39.52 -4.84 -13.03
C ARG A 174 -41.04 -4.94 -13.02
N GLY A 175 -41.73 -3.87 -13.38
CA GLY A 175 -43.17 -3.72 -13.16
C GLY A 175 -43.47 -3.31 -11.72
N LYS A 176 -44.62 -2.67 -11.54
CA LYS A 176 -45.11 -2.29 -10.21
C LYS A 176 -45.70 -3.53 -9.55
N TRP A 177 -45.18 -3.91 -8.39
CA TRP A 177 -45.55 -5.16 -7.72
C TRP A 177 -47.06 -5.29 -7.45
N TRP A 178 -47.79 -4.19 -7.24
CA TRP A 178 -49.24 -4.21 -7.03
C TRP A 178 -50.07 -4.46 -8.30
N GLU A 179 -49.44 -4.42 -9.48
CA GLU A 179 -50.00 -4.75 -10.79
C GLU A 179 -49.46 -6.11 -11.32
N THR A 180 -48.23 -6.50 -10.95
CA THR A 180 -47.51 -7.66 -11.53
C THR A 180 -47.29 -8.86 -10.60
N SER A 181 -47.75 -8.82 -9.35
CA SER A 181 -47.68 -9.99 -8.45
C SER A 181 -48.56 -11.17 -8.91
N ALA A 182 -48.16 -12.38 -8.53
CA ALA A 182 -48.84 -13.62 -8.88
C ALA A 182 -50.29 -13.68 -8.33
N GLN A 183 -51.19 -14.29 -9.10
CA GLN A 183 -52.61 -14.42 -8.77
C GLN A 183 -52.84 -15.54 -7.74
N GLU A 184 -53.94 -15.46 -6.99
CA GLU A 184 -54.26 -16.42 -5.92
C GLU A 184 -54.42 -17.85 -6.46
N GLU A 185 -55.02 -17.97 -7.64
CA GLU A 185 -55.31 -19.22 -8.36
C GLU A 185 -54.08 -19.95 -8.92
N MET A 186 -52.89 -19.32 -8.87
CA MET A 186 -51.62 -19.94 -9.31
C MET A 186 -51.04 -20.90 -8.27
N PHE A 187 -51.58 -20.91 -7.05
CA PHE A 187 -51.06 -21.70 -5.92
C PHE A 187 -52.11 -22.69 -5.38
N ASP A 188 -51.63 -23.82 -4.87
CA ASP A 188 -52.43 -24.80 -4.13
C ASP A 188 -51.74 -25.10 -2.78
N PRO A 189 -52.28 -24.66 -1.62
CA PRO A 189 -53.50 -23.84 -1.47
C PRO A 189 -53.33 -22.41 -2.02
N PRO A 190 -54.44 -21.69 -2.30
CA PRO A 190 -54.41 -20.36 -2.89
C PRO A 190 -53.67 -19.32 -2.02
N LEU A 191 -53.06 -18.34 -2.68
CA LEU A 191 -52.25 -17.31 -2.02
C LEU A 191 -53.10 -16.49 -1.03
N PRO A 192 -52.64 -16.24 0.22
CA PRO A 192 -53.37 -15.39 1.17
C PRO A 192 -53.63 -13.99 0.61
N ALA A 193 -54.85 -13.46 0.78
CA ALA A 193 -55.29 -12.20 0.17
C ALA A 193 -54.36 -10.98 0.42
N TYR A 194 -53.74 -10.95 1.61
CA TYR A 194 -52.80 -9.91 2.07
C TYR A 194 -51.31 -10.29 1.90
N LEU A 195 -50.99 -11.32 1.11
CA LEU A 195 -49.63 -11.68 0.73
C LEU A 195 -49.42 -11.37 -0.76
N SER A 196 -48.43 -10.54 -1.06
CA SER A 196 -47.99 -10.25 -2.42
C SER A 196 -46.73 -11.08 -2.73
N PHE A 197 -46.83 -11.91 -3.78
CA PHE A 197 -45.75 -12.74 -4.30
C PHE A 197 -45.28 -12.19 -5.64
N HIS A 198 -44.10 -11.56 -5.67
CA HIS A 198 -43.56 -10.92 -6.87
C HIS A 198 -42.21 -11.51 -7.26
N LEU A 199 -42.13 -12.08 -8.47
CA LEU A 199 -40.86 -12.52 -9.07
C LEU A 199 -40.41 -11.52 -10.15
N SER A 200 -39.13 -11.19 -10.16
CA SER A 200 -38.51 -10.32 -11.16
C SER A 200 -37.07 -10.75 -11.42
N ILE A 201 -36.51 -10.32 -12.54
CA ILE A 201 -35.08 -10.48 -12.85
C ILE A 201 -34.34 -9.20 -12.48
N ALA A 202 -33.24 -9.33 -11.77
CA ALA A 202 -32.24 -8.28 -11.56
C ALA A 202 -30.84 -8.88 -11.61
N ASP A 203 -29.89 -8.20 -12.25
CA ASP A 203 -28.50 -8.64 -12.43
C ASP A 203 -28.35 -10.09 -12.95
N SER A 204 -29.27 -10.53 -13.82
CA SER A 204 -29.38 -11.91 -14.33
C SER A 204 -29.70 -13.00 -13.29
N ALA A 205 -30.09 -12.61 -12.07
CA ALA A 205 -30.62 -13.49 -11.04
C ALA A 205 -32.15 -13.40 -10.94
N LEU A 206 -32.80 -14.47 -10.51
CA LEU A 206 -34.22 -14.47 -10.15
C LEU A 206 -34.38 -13.92 -8.73
N VAL A 207 -35.13 -12.84 -8.58
CA VAL A 207 -35.38 -12.18 -7.29
C VAL A 207 -36.85 -12.31 -6.91
N LEU A 208 -37.08 -12.96 -5.76
CA LEU A 208 -38.36 -13.03 -5.09
C LEU A 208 -38.51 -11.90 -4.08
N TYR A 209 -39.58 -11.12 -4.24
CA TYR A 209 -40.06 -10.17 -3.25
C TYR A 209 -41.37 -10.67 -2.66
N LEU A 210 -41.38 -10.93 -1.35
CA LEU A 210 -42.58 -11.21 -0.57
C LEU A 210 -42.95 -9.97 0.24
N ARG A 211 -44.23 -9.58 0.24
CA ARG A 211 -44.75 -8.49 1.07
C ARG A 211 -46.03 -8.92 1.77
N THR A 212 -46.10 -8.73 3.08
CA THR A 212 -47.38 -8.81 3.80
C THR A 212 -47.98 -7.43 3.99
N LEU A 213 -49.29 -7.36 3.80
CA LEU A 213 -50.04 -6.12 3.64
C LEU A 213 -51.02 -5.95 4.80
N GLU A 214 -51.20 -4.71 5.24
CA GLU A 214 -52.25 -4.33 6.21
C GLU A 214 -53.16 -3.29 5.56
N SER A 215 -54.48 -3.44 5.75
CA SER A 215 -55.45 -2.47 5.23
C SER A 215 -55.28 -1.11 5.92
N ASN A 216 -55.29 -0.05 5.12
CA ASN A 216 -55.32 1.33 5.59
C ASN A 216 -56.76 1.84 5.80
N THR A 217 -57.78 1.08 5.40
CA THR A 217 -59.19 1.49 5.55
C THR A 217 -59.64 1.38 7.03
N PRO A 218 -60.17 2.45 7.64
CA PRO A 218 -60.68 2.39 9.01
C PRO A 218 -62.02 1.64 9.04
N VAL A 219 -61.96 0.35 9.38
CA VAL A 219 -63.17 -0.50 9.50
C VAL A 219 -64.00 -0.04 10.70
N HIS A 220 -65.04 0.74 10.43
CA HIS A 220 -66.11 1.04 11.40
C HIS A 220 -67.03 -0.17 11.60
N THR A 221 -66.61 -1.15 12.41
CA THR A 221 -67.53 -2.08 13.08
C THR A 221 -67.15 -2.27 14.56
N PRO A 222 -68.09 -2.10 15.51
CA PRO A 222 -67.79 -2.18 16.92
C PRO A 222 -67.80 -3.63 17.40
N THR A 223 -66.63 -4.20 17.66
CA THR A 223 -66.52 -5.47 18.40
C THR A 223 -66.01 -5.17 19.81
N ALA A 224 -66.90 -5.27 20.79
CA ALA A 224 -66.56 -5.05 22.19
C ALA A 224 -65.59 -6.13 22.72
N PHE A 225 -64.83 -5.77 23.76
CA PHE A 225 -63.92 -6.65 24.52
C PHE A 225 -62.61 -7.07 23.83
N ALA A 226 -61.75 -6.09 23.57
CA ALA A 226 -60.32 -6.24 23.81
C ALA A 226 -59.82 -4.99 24.58
N THR A 227 -59.15 -5.22 25.71
CA THR A 227 -58.59 -4.15 26.55
C THR A 227 -57.30 -3.63 25.93
N ASP A 228 -57.22 -2.31 25.71
CA ASP A 228 -56.05 -1.54 26.15
C ASP A 228 -56.41 -0.04 26.25
N ILE A 229 -56.69 0.38 27.48
CA ILE A 229 -56.72 1.80 27.86
C ILE A 229 -55.27 2.22 28.08
N SER A 230 -54.72 3.05 27.19
CA SER A 230 -53.49 3.80 27.51
C SER A 230 -53.69 5.30 27.30
N LEU A 231 -54.13 5.94 28.38
CA LEU A 231 -54.11 7.38 28.57
C LEU A 231 -52.67 7.88 28.74
N THR A 232 -51.91 8.05 27.65
CA THR A 232 -50.73 8.94 27.63
C THR A 232 -50.54 9.62 26.28
N GLY A 233 -51.11 10.81 26.12
CA GLY A 233 -50.79 11.69 25.00
C GLY A 233 -49.45 12.41 25.22
N PHE A 234 -48.32 11.81 24.81
CA PHE A 234 -47.03 12.49 24.73
C PHE A 234 -46.16 11.99 23.56
N ASN A 235 -46.33 12.61 22.38
CA ASN A 235 -45.38 12.53 21.26
C ASN A 235 -44.10 13.35 21.56
N LEU A 236 -43.42 13.02 22.66
CA LEU A 236 -42.17 13.67 23.08
C LEU A 236 -40.93 12.75 22.99
N ARG A 237 -41.12 11.43 22.80
CA ARG A 237 -40.01 10.47 22.75
C ARG A 237 -39.32 10.41 21.38
N ASP A 238 -40.08 10.51 20.28
CA ASP A 238 -39.57 10.43 18.90
C ASP A 238 -38.86 11.71 18.40
N ARG A 239 -38.71 12.74 19.25
CA ARG A 239 -37.89 13.94 18.97
C ARG A 239 -36.61 14.04 19.80
N LEU A 240 -36.39 13.12 20.75
CA LEU A 240 -35.22 13.12 21.65
C LEU A 240 -34.28 11.92 21.42
N PHE A 241 -34.76 10.86 20.76
CA PHE A 241 -33.95 9.76 20.28
C PHE A 241 -34.14 9.65 18.77
N GLY A 242 -33.03 9.52 18.03
CA GLY A 242 -33.01 9.64 16.57
C GLY A 242 -33.92 8.66 15.84
N SER A 243 -34.23 8.98 14.57
CA SER A 243 -35.14 8.22 13.70
C SER A 243 -35.02 6.71 13.88
N ARG A 244 -36.10 6.05 14.32
CA ARG A 244 -36.22 4.59 14.29
C ARG A 244 -35.87 4.12 12.87
N HIS A 245 -34.92 3.20 12.77
CA HIS A 245 -34.58 2.57 11.50
C HIS A 245 -35.86 2.01 10.86
N ARG A 246 -36.16 2.44 9.63
CA ARG A 246 -37.27 1.87 8.87
C ARG A 246 -37.02 0.35 8.74
N PRO A 247 -37.98 -0.53 9.08
CA PRO A 247 -37.76 -1.97 9.01
C PRO A 247 -37.50 -2.47 7.58
N HIS A 248 -37.99 -1.73 6.58
CA HIS A 248 -37.64 -1.85 5.16
C HIS A 248 -37.82 -0.48 4.48
N ASP A 249 -37.33 -0.37 3.24
CA ASP A 249 -37.43 0.82 2.37
C ASP A 249 -38.88 1.36 2.24
N GLU A 250 -39.83 0.49 1.91
CA GLU A 250 -41.26 0.80 1.69
C GLU A 250 -42.08 1.04 2.99
N ALA A 251 -41.43 1.15 4.15
CA ALA A 251 -42.13 1.20 5.44
C ALA A 251 -42.77 2.57 5.68
N GLY A 252 -44.10 2.61 5.68
CA GLY A 252 -44.93 3.79 5.86
C GLY A 252 -45.61 4.29 4.59
N ASP A 253 -45.22 3.78 3.42
CA ASP A 253 -45.82 4.12 2.13
C ASP A 253 -47.18 3.42 1.96
N VAL A 254 -48.10 4.08 1.24
CA VAL A 254 -49.46 3.58 0.95
C VAL A 254 -49.56 3.18 -0.51
N PHE A 255 -50.08 1.99 -0.76
CA PHE A 255 -50.25 1.40 -2.09
C PHE A 255 -51.71 1.00 -2.31
N THR A 256 -52.15 0.89 -3.56
CA THR A 256 -53.48 0.34 -3.89
C THR A 256 -53.33 -1.12 -4.30
N TRP A 257 -53.95 -2.04 -3.57
CA TRP A 257 -53.91 -3.49 -3.81
C TRP A 257 -55.33 -4.02 -3.94
N LYS A 258 -55.67 -4.59 -5.11
CA LYS A 258 -57.00 -5.17 -5.42
C LYS A 258 -58.19 -4.21 -5.19
N GLY A 259 -57.94 -2.90 -5.15
CA GLY A 259 -58.94 -1.84 -4.92
C GLY A 259 -58.86 -1.20 -3.53
N ASP A 260 -58.20 -1.83 -2.56
CA ASP A 260 -58.03 -1.30 -1.21
C ASP A 260 -56.73 -0.51 -1.06
N GLU A 261 -56.72 0.51 -0.21
CA GLU A 261 -55.47 1.11 0.28
C GLU A 261 -54.81 0.20 1.31
N VAL A 262 -53.54 -0.13 1.12
CA VAL A 262 -52.74 -0.99 1.99
C VAL A 262 -51.38 -0.38 2.31
N LYS A 263 -50.80 -0.80 3.44
CA LYS A 263 -49.41 -0.53 3.83
C LYS A 263 -48.63 -1.83 3.89
N VAL A 264 -47.34 -1.78 3.54
CA VAL A 264 -46.44 -2.94 3.66
C VAL A 264 -45.96 -3.05 5.10
N ARG A 265 -46.20 -4.22 5.72
CA ARG A 265 -45.86 -4.52 7.12
C ARG A 265 -44.55 -5.28 7.25
N GLU A 266 -44.32 -6.26 6.38
CA GLU A 266 -43.11 -7.09 6.34
C GLU A 266 -42.73 -7.28 4.86
N LYS A 267 -41.46 -7.01 4.51
CA LYS A 267 -40.91 -7.18 3.16
C LYS A 267 -39.66 -8.06 3.21
N ILE A 268 -39.60 -9.09 2.38
CA ILE A 268 -38.46 -10.00 2.27
C ILE A 268 -38.03 -10.09 0.81
N ARG A 269 -36.71 -9.98 0.58
CA ARG A 269 -36.06 -10.18 -0.71
C ARG A 269 -35.18 -11.43 -0.64
N VAL A 270 -35.37 -12.36 -1.57
CA VAL A 270 -34.52 -13.54 -1.77
C VAL A 270 -34.03 -13.53 -3.22
N GLU A 271 -32.78 -13.91 -3.45
CA GLU A 271 -32.14 -13.87 -4.76
C GLU A 271 -31.49 -15.21 -5.07
N SER A 272 -31.69 -15.70 -6.30
CA SER A 272 -31.17 -16.98 -6.79
C SER A 272 -30.54 -16.77 -8.16
N GLN A 273 -29.23 -16.99 -8.27
CA GLN A 273 -28.50 -16.86 -9.54
C GLN A 273 -28.96 -17.90 -10.56
N ASP A 274 -29.16 -17.48 -11.81
CA ASP A 274 -29.54 -18.36 -12.92
C ASP A 274 -28.39 -18.46 -13.94
N PRO A 275 -27.69 -19.61 -14.02
CA PRO A 275 -26.52 -19.77 -14.90
C PRO A 275 -26.80 -19.49 -16.38
N SER A 276 -28.02 -19.75 -16.85
CA SER A 276 -28.38 -19.52 -18.26
C SER A 276 -28.63 -18.04 -18.55
N LEU A 277 -29.24 -17.30 -17.62
CA LEU A 277 -29.42 -15.84 -17.77
C LEU A 277 -28.07 -15.11 -17.66
N MET A 278 -27.18 -15.55 -16.76
CA MET A 278 -25.80 -15.06 -16.68
C MET A 278 -25.04 -15.29 -17.99
N ALA A 279 -25.18 -16.47 -18.60
CA ALA A 279 -24.58 -16.77 -19.90
C ALA A 279 -25.15 -15.89 -21.03
N VAL A 280 -26.47 -15.63 -21.04
CA VAL A 280 -27.10 -14.70 -22.00
C VAL A 280 -26.57 -13.28 -21.80
N MET A 281 -26.51 -12.76 -20.58
CA MET A 281 -25.97 -11.44 -20.28
C MET A 281 -24.51 -11.28 -20.73
N ALA A 282 -23.67 -12.28 -20.47
CA ALA A 282 -22.27 -12.28 -20.89
C ALA A 282 -22.13 -12.26 -22.42
N LYS A 283 -22.90 -13.10 -23.13
CA LYS A 283 -22.92 -13.13 -24.60
C LYS A 283 -23.42 -11.82 -25.20
N LEU A 284 -24.58 -11.31 -24.77
CA LEU A 284 -25.11 -10.03 -25.25
C LEU A 284 -24.15 -8.86 -25.01
N THR A 285 -23.43 -8.86 -23.88
CA THR A 285 -22.39 -7.85 -23.59
C THR A 285 -21.22 -7.94 -24.58
N ALA A 286 -20.78 -9.14 -24.94
CA ALA A 286 -19.72 -9.32 -25.94
C ALA A 286 -20.19 -8.90 -27.36
N LEU A 287 -21.41 -9.28 -27.74
CA LEU A 287 -21.98 -8.96 -29.06
C LEU A 287 -22.20 -7.46 -29.26
N GLU A 288 -22.73 -6.74 -28.25
CA GLU A 288 -22.88 -5.27 -28.33
C GLU A 288 -21.53 -4.58 -28.56
N HIS A 289 -20.47 -5.08 -27.92
CA HIS A 289 -19.13 -4.53 -28.04
C HIS A 289 -18.52 -4.73 -29.43
N GLU A 290 -18.79 -5.86 -30.10
CA GLU A 290 -18.35 -6.05 -31.50
C GLU A 290 -19.15 -5.15 -32.47
N VAL A 291 -20.48 -5.06 -32.32
CA VAL A 291 -21.31 -4.14 -33.12
C VAL A 291 -20.85 -2.69 -32.97
N LEU A 292 -20.51 -2.27 -31.74
CA LEU A 292 -19.94 -0.95 -31.46
C LEU A 292 -18.66 -0.66 -32.25
N LYS A 293 -17.73 -1.62 -32.33
CA LYS A 293 -16.51 -1.46 -33.15
C LYS A 293 -16.84 -1.29 -34.63
N TRP A 294 -17.81 -2.04 -35.15
CA TRP A 294 -18.21 -1.95 -36.56
C TRP A 294 -18.87 -0.61 -36.89
N ILE A 295 -19.78 -0.13 -36.03
CA ILE A 295 -20.35 1.23 -36.13
C ILE A 295 -19.23 2.28 -36.15
N SER A 296 -18.25 2.17 -35.23
CA SER A 296 -17.11 3.09 -35.17
C SER A 296 -16.25 3.05 -36.43
N ALA A 297 -15.87 1.87 -36.91
CA ALA A 297 -15.07 1.70 -38.12
C ALA A 297 -15.78 2.25 -39.37
N LEU A 298 -17.08 2.02 -39.48
CA LEU A 298 -17.87 2.45 -40.62
C LEU A 298 -18.17 3.96 -40.59
N LYS A 299 -18.34 4.56 -39.39
CA LYS A 299 -18.49 6.02 -39.21
C LYS A 299 -17.28 6.80 -39.74
N VAL A 300 -16.06 6.25 -39.58
CA VAL A 300 -14.83 6.84 -40.14
C VAL A 300 -14.89 6.90 -41.66
N LEU A 301 -15.09 5.75 -42.29
CA LEU A 301 -15.01 5.63 -43.75
C LEU A 301 -16.19 6.31 -44.46
N MET A 302 -17.30 6.57 -43.76
CA MET A 302 -18.42 7.35 -44.31
C MET A 302 -18.21 8.87 -44.27
N GLY A 303 -17.24 9.39 -43.54
CA GLY A 303 -16.95 10.84 -43.50
C GLY A 303 -18.06 11.73 -42.90
N ASN A 304 -19.06 11.18 -42.21
CA ASN A 304 -20.18 11.97 -41.65
C ASN A 304 -19.69 12.95 -40.57
N GLU A 305 -19.74 14.25 -40.86
CA GLU A 305 -19.00 15.33 -40.18
C GLU A 305 -19.46 15.72 -38.75
N ASP A 306 -20.38 14.99 -38.12
CA ASP A 306 -20.88 15.28 -36.76
C ASP A 306 -19.99 14.70 -35.64
N THR A 307 -18.67 14.95 -35.69
CA THR A 307 -17.76 14.65 -34.57
C THR A 307 -16.63 15.66 -34.45
N ASP A 308 -16.45 16.22 -33.25
CA ASP A 308 -15.29 17.03 -32.86
C ASP A 308 -13.97 16.42 -33.33
N SER A 309 -13.01 17.27 -33.70
CA SER A 309 -11.70 16.90 -34.25
C SER A 309 -10.91 15.92 -33.38
N GLU A 310 -11.11 15.91 -32.05
CA GLU A 310 -10.49 14.95 -31.13
C GLU A 310 -11.07 13.53 -31.23
N SER A 311 -12.31 13.39 -31.72
CA SER A 311 -12.97 12.10 -31.95
C SER A 311 -12.55 11.48 -33.28
N GLN A 312 -12.34 12.29 -34.32
CA GLN A 312 -11.96 11.84 -35.67
C GLN A 312 -10.66 11.02 -35.66
N TYR A 313 -9.65 11.47 -34.91
CA TYR A 313 -8.37 10.75 -34.71
C TYR A 313 -8.51 9.45 -33.91
N LYS A 314 -9.31 9.42 -32.84
CA LYS A 314 -9.58 8.19 -32.06
C LYS A 314 -10.31 7.15 -32.91
N LEU A 315 -11.26 7.59 -33.73
CA LEU A 315 -12.07 6.74 -34.59
C LEU A 315 -11.22 6.13 -35.73
N LEU A 316 -10.35 6.90 -36.41
CA LEU A 316 -9.43 6.39 -37.43
C LEU A 316 -8.53 5.24 -36.92
N ILE A 317 -8.04 5.32 -35.67
CA ILE A 317 -7.24 4.26 -35.04
C ILE A 317 -8.10 3.00 -34.75
N PHE A 318 -9.37 3.16 -34.40
CA PHE A 318 -10.29 2.04 -34.22
C PHE A 318 -10.70 1.39 -35.56
N ALA A 319 -10.87 2.18 -36.62
CA ALA A 319 -11.15 1.66 -37.97
C ALA A 319 -9.98 0.80 -38.48
N SER A 320 -8.73 1.26 -38.35
CA SER A 320 -7.56 0.48 -38.76
C SER A 320 -7.44 -0.84 -37.97
N ARG A 321 -7.67 -0.82 -36.65
CA ARG A 321 -7.71 -2.04 -35.81
C ARG A 321 -8.87 -2.99 -36.16
N ALA A 322 -10.04 -2.48 -36.58
CA ALA A 322 -11.15 -3.30 -37.04
C ALA A 322 -10.85 -3.98 -38.39
N VAL A 323 -10.29 -3.21 -39.35
CA VAL A 323 -9.76 -3.71 -40.62
C VAL A 323 -8.68 -4.77 -40.39
N GLU A 324 -7.82 -4.60 -39.39
CA GLU A 324 -6.76 -5.55 -39.08
C GLU A 324 -7.26 -6.80 -38.35
N GLY A 325 -8.28 -6.68 -37.48
CA GLY A 325 -8.97 -7.82 -36.87
C GLY A 325 -9.73 -8.68 -37.90
N LEU A 326 -10.34 -8.04 -38.89
CA LEU A 326 -10.99 -8.70 -40.03
C LEU A 326 -9.98 -9.40 -40.96
N ARG A 327 -8.78 -8.81 -41.15
CA ARG A 327 -7.66 -9.48 -41.85
C ARG A 327 -7.14 -10.73 -41.12
N MET A 328 -7.23 -10.79 -39.79
CA MET A 328 -6.72 -11.93 -39.01
C MET A 328 -7.57 -13.21 -39.19
N LEU A 329 -8.85 -13.09 -39.54
CA LEU A 329 -9.76 -14.24 -39.67
C LEU A 329 -9.67 -14.96 -41.04
N SER A 330 -8.98 -14.38 -42.02
CA SER A 330 -9.02 -14.83 -43.43
C SER A 330 -7.69 -15.38 -43.99
N ARG A 331 -6.65 -15.62 -43.17
CA ARG A 331 -5.35 -16.14 -43.65
C ARG A 331 -4.74 -17.26 -42.80
N SER A 332 -4.24 -18.28 -43.51
CA SER A 332 -3.62 -19.50 -42.98
C SER A 332 -2.13 -19.32 -42.62
N PRO A 333 -1.54 -20.22 -41.79
CA PRO A 333 -0.36 -19.88 -40.97
C PRO A 333 1.02 -19.91 -41.66
N ALA A 334 1.08 -19.92 -43.00
CA ALA A 334 2.33 -19.97 -43.75
C ALA A 334 2.74 -18.57 -44.24
N VAL A 335 4.05 -18.32 -44.31
CA VAL A 335 4.67 -17.03 -44.73
C VAL A 335 4.57 -15.91 -43.68
N ARG A 336 5.36 -16.04 -42.61
CA ARG A 336 5.84 -14.90 -41.81
C ARG A 336 7.34 -15.02 -41.56
N ALA A 337 8.14 -14.66 -42.57
CA ALA A 337 9.58 -14.50 -42.44
C ALA A 337 10.10 -13.40 -43.38
N THR A 338 11.13 -12.70 -42.89
CA THR A 338 12.01 -11.71 -43.57
C THR A 338 11.64 -10.22 -43.52
N ARG A 339 12.52 -9.48 -42.82
CA ARG A 339 13.00 -8.11 -43.09
C ARG A 339 12.03 -6.92 -42.91
N SER A 340 12.51 -5.70 -42.66
CA SER A 340 13.65 -5.17 -41.87
C SER A 340 13.52 -3.64 -41.83
N ASN A 341 13.87 -2.98 -40.73
CA ASN A 341 13.86 -1.51 -40.60
C ASN A 341 14.83 -0.83 -41.61
N PRO A 342 14.65 0.46 -41.96
CA PRO A 342 15.23 1.53 -41.13
C PRO A 342 14.40 2.84 -40.97
N HIS A 343 14.89 3.69 -40.07
CA HIS A 343 14.35 4.98 -39.60
C HIS A 343 14.51 6.16 -40.59
N VAL A 344 13.87 7.31 -40.28
CA VAL A 344 14.49 8.64 -40.03
C VAL A 344 13.55 9.83 -40.38
N LEU A 345 13.21 10.62 -39.34
CA LEU A 345 12.92 12.08 -39.23
C LEU A 345 12.01 12.84 -40.25
N LEU A 346 11.14 13.75 -39.73
CA LEU A 346 11.26 15.22 -39.85
C LEU A 346 10.09 16.03 -39.20
N ARG A 347 10.36 17.28 -38.76
CA ARG A 347 9.40 18.31 -38.26
C ARG A 347 8.78 19.12 -39.43
N PRO A 348 7.59 19.74 -39.25
CA PRO A 348 7.44 21.22 -39.14
C PRO A 348 6.37 21.65 -38.09
N ALA A 349 6.27 22.85 -37.48
CA ALA A 349 6.53 24.27 -37.80
C ALA A 349 5.25 25.11 -38.10
N VAL A 350 4.75 25.78 -37.05
CA VAL A 350 4.10 27.13 -36.97
C VAL A 350 3.09 27.61 -38.04
N SER A 351 1.89 28.01 -37.57
CA SER A 351 1.22 29.25 -38.02
C SER A 351 0.36 29.88 -36.90
N ARG A 352 0.33 31.22 -36.82
CA ARG A 352 -0.46 32.04 -35.86
C ARG A 352 -1.37 33.00 -36.62
N SER A 353 -2.57 33.31 -36.08
CA SER A 353 -3.22 34.66 -36.00
C SER A 353 -4.72 34.49 -35.61
N PRO A 354 -5.52 35.56 -35.36
CA PRO A 354 -5.47 36.27 -34.08
C PRO A 354 -6.83 36.57 -33.40
N GLN A 355 -6.76 36.92 -32.11
CA GLN A 355 -7.65 37.81 -31.32
C GLN A 355 -9.15 37.97 -31.65
N THR A 356 -10.00 37.71 -30.63
CA THR A 356 -10.99 38.69 -30.13
C THR A 356 -11.16 38.51 -28.61
N GLY A 357 -11.57 39.55 -27.87
CA GLY A 357 -11.82 39.46 -26.43
C GLY A 357 -12.96 40.37 -25.96
N SER A 358 -13.53 40.07 -24.79
CA SER A 358 -14.52 40.92 -24.11
C SER A 358 -14.66 40.54 -22.62
N GLN A 359 -14.80 41.56 -21.76
CA GLN A 359 -15.05 41.44 -20.30
C GLN A 359 -16.51 40.98 -20.00
N PRO A 360 -16.90 40.77 -18.71
CA PRO A 360 -17.60 41.87 -18.01
C PRO A 360 -17.46 41.97 -16.45
N LEU A 361 -17.34 43.23 -15.99
CA LEU A 361 -18.02 43.94 -14.88
C LEU A 361 -18.53 43.28 -13.56
N ARG A 362 -18.32 44.00 -12.45
CA ARG A 362 -18.91 43.81 -11.08
C ARG A 362 -20.19 44.63 -10.82
N ARG A 363 -21.10 44.10 -9.98
CA ARG A 363 -22.02 44.76 -8.98
C ARG A 363 -22.92 43.65 -8.36
N GLY A 364 -23.42 43.66 -7.11
CA GLY A 364 -23.23 44.53 -5.94
C GLY A 364 -24.55 44.73 -5.13
N ALA A 365 -24.51 44.56 -3.79
CA ALA A 365 -25.54 44.92 -2.75
C ALA A 365 -26.81 44.01 -2.60
N ALA A 366 -27.46 43.85 -1.42
CA ALA A 366 -27.11 44.10 0.01
C ALA A 366 -28.17 43.56 1.03
N SER A 367 -27.81 43.51 2.34
CA SER A 367 -28.64 43.76 3.57
C SER A 367 -29.83 42.84 3.96
N PHE A 368 -30.35 42.81 5.21
CA PHE A 368 -29.85 42.81 6.62
C PHE A 368 -31.08 42.63 7.58
N ILE A 369 -30.92 42.74 8.92
CA ILE A 369 -31.93 42.74 10.03
C ILE A 369 -32.30 41.31 10.54
N ALA A 370 -32.11 40.84 11.79
CA ALA A 370 -31.91 41.37 13.17
C ALA A 370 -33.17 41.41 14.08
N GLY A 371 -33.11 40.79 15.28
CA GLY A 371 -34.19 40.84 16.29
C GLY A 371 -34.01 39.96 17.56
N ARG A 372 -33.68 40.58 18.70
CA ARG A 372 -33.77 40.07 20.11
C ARG A 372 -35.08 40.62 20.74
N PRO A 373 -35.62 40.22 21.95
CA PRO A 373 -34.87 40.10 23.22
C PRO A 373 -35.41 39.23 24.43
N ARG A 374 -34.52 39.08 25.43
CA ARG A 374 -34.64 39.02 26.93
C ARG A 374 -35.99 38.79 27.66
N THR A 375 -35.89 38.05 28.79
CA THR A 375 -36.22 38.51 30.17
C THR A 375 -35.47 37.70 31.27
N SER A 376 -35.49 38.15 32.53
CA SER A 376 -34.70 37.64 33.69
C SER A 376 -35.36 37.99 35.04
N ILE A 377 -35.19 37.18 36.11
CA ILE A 377 -35.44 37.50 37.55
C ILE A 377 -34.87 36.39 38.48
N ALA A 378 -34.74 36.61 39.80
CA ALA A 378 -33.48 37.02 40.46
C ALA A 378 -33.63 37.21 42.01
N SER A 379 -33.45 36.18 42.86
CA SER A 379 -33.38 36.36 44.33
C SER A 379 -32.59 35.25 45.09
N LYS A 380 -31.43 35.59 45.70
CA LYS A 380 -31.15 35.80 47.16
C LYS A 380 -31.11 34.54 48.07
N THR A 381 -30.17 34.26 49.00
CA THR A 381 -28.80 34.69 49.40
C THR A 381 -28.41 33.93 50.70
N LEU A 382 -27.27 33.21 50.71
CA LEU A 382 -26.21 33.05 51.77
C LEU A 382 -26.53 32.45 53.18
N PRO A 383 -25.53 31.90 53.95
CA PRO A 383 -24.08 31.75 53.69
C PRO A 383 -23.43 30.34 54.00
N SER A 384 -22.09 30.29 53.82
CA SER A 384 -21.07 29.42 54.46
C SER A 384 -20.94 27.90 54.18
N THR A 385 -20.12 27.54 53.17
CA THR A 385 -19.05 26.49 53.21
C THR A 385 -18.08 26.61 51.99
N LEU A 386 -17.80 27.82 51.50
CA LEU A 386 -17.26 28.05 50.15
C LEU A 386 -15.73 27.92 49.94
N HIS A 387 -14.95 27.39 50.89
CA HIS A 387 -13.48 27.33 50.75
C HIS A 387 -12.89 25.98 50.31
N LEU A 388 -13.58 24.85 50.53
CA LEU A 388 -13.05 23.52 50.20
C LEU A 388 -13.46 23.05 48.78
N GLU A 389 -14.68 23.38 48.34
CA GLU A 389 -15.17 23.04 46.99
C GLU A 389 -14.41 23.77 45.86
N SER A 390 -13.83 24.94 46.15
CA SER A 390 -13.05 25.71 45.16
C SER A 390 -11.77 24.98 44.77
N LEU A 391 -11.01 24.48 45.75
CA LEU A 391 -9.75 23.77 45.53
C LEU A 391 -9.96 22.43 44.80
N LEU A 392 -11.05 21.72 45.11
CA LEU A 392 -11.38 20.44 44.45
C LEU A 392 -11.91 20.61 43.01
N ARG A 393 -12.47 21.77 42.66
CA ARG A 393 -12.90 22.07 41.29
C ARG A 393 -11.74 22.46 40.37
N GLU A 394 -10.71 23.13 40.87
CA GLU A 394 -9.54 23.49 40.04
C GLU A 394 -8.71 22.25 39.65
N ALA A 395 -8.53 21.30 40.58
CA ALA A 395 -7.83 20.04 40.29
C ALA A 395 -8.50 19.16 39.22
N THR A 396 -9.83 19.24 39.08
CA THR A 396 -10.60 18.42 38.13
C THR A 396 -10.77 19.08 36.75
N TYR A 397 -10.55 20.39 36.61
CA TYR A 397 -10.64 21.10 35.33
C TYR A 397 -9.30 21.19 34.56
N ALA A 398 -8.17 20.94 35.23
CA ALA A 398 -6.82 21.09 34.65
C ALA A 398 -6.43 20.03 33.60
N ARG A 399 -7.25 19.00 33.35
CA ARG A 399 -6.91 17.90 32.43
C ARG A 399 -7.45 18.06 31.00
N SER A 400 -8.13 19.16 30.68
CA SER A 400 -8.87 19.29 29.40
C SER A 400 -8.80 20.66 28.69
N GLN A 401 -7.89 21.55 29.06
CA GLN A 401 -7.56 22.75 28.24
C GLN A 401 -6.06 23.04 28.18
N GLN A 402 -5.66 23.83 27.18
CA GLN A 402 -4.30 24.38 27.01
C GLN A 402 -3.86 25.15 28.27
N TRP A 403 -2.57 25.13 28.55
CA TRP A 403 -1.98 25.63 29.78
C TRP A 403 -2.01 27.16 29.81
N LEU A 404 -3.02 27.73 30.47
CA LEU A 404 -3.07 29.17 30.76
C LEU A 404 -2.12 29.50 31.92
N HIS A 405 -1.23 30.48 31.73
CA HIS A 405 -0.31 30.97 32.76
C HIS A 405 -1.05 31.62 33.94
N GLY A 406 -1.37 30.82 34.97
CA GLY A 406 -1.66 31.32 36.31
C GLY A 406 -0.38 31.65 37.06
N ARG A 407 -0.20 32.90 37.50
CA ARG A 407 0.93 33.32 38.35
C ARG A 407 1.00 32.44 39.61
N ARG A 408 2.07 31.65 39.75
CA ARG A 408 2.37 30.96 41.02
C ARG A 408 2.93 31.96 42.03
N HIS A 409 2.49 31.86 43.28
CA HIS A 409 2.98 32.73 44.35
C HIS A 409 4.38 32.29 44.79
N ALA A 410 5.35 33.21 44.73
CA ALA A 410 6.69 32.98 45.24
C ALA A 410 6.72 33.08 46.79
N SER A 411 6.98 31.96 47.47
CA SER A 411 7.44 31.85 48.86
C SER A 411 7.77 30.37 49.16
N SER A 412 8.75 30.02 49.99
CA SER A 412 9.63 30.84 50.84
C SER A 412 11.05 30.25 50.95
N THR A 413 11.92 31.02 51.59
CA THR A 413 13.37 30.84 51.78
C THR A 413 13.79 29.55 52.49
N THR A 414 15.07 29.20 52.29
CA THR A 414 15.83 28.12 52.97
C THR A 414 15.60 28.06 54.49
N ALA A 415 15.21 26.89 54.99
CA ALA A 415 15.20 26.60 56.42
C ALA A 415 16.63 26.35 56.93
N THR A 416 17.11 27.22 57.81
CA THR A 416 18.22 26.91 58.74
C THR A 416 17.71 26.02 59.87
N GLU A 417 18.60 25.25 60.50
CA GLU A 417 18.27 24.32 61.59
C GLU A 417 17.43 25.00 62.70
N THR A 418 16.38 24.32 63.17
CA THR A 418 15.31 24.77 64.10
C THR A 418 14.18 25.63 63.49
N ASP A 419 13.41 25.03 62.58
CA ASP A 419 12.17 25.61 62.03
C ASP A 419 10.89 25.00 62.69
N PRO A 420 10.03 25.80 63.35
CA PRO A 420 8.78 25.33 63.97
C PRO A 420 7.69 24.90 62.97
N ASP A 421 7.86 25.11 61.67
CA ASP A 421 6.92 24.62 60.65
C ASP A 421 7.17 23.16 60.24
N ALA A 422 8.33 22.57 60.59
CA ALA A 422 8.62 21.15 60.36
C ALA A 422 7.67 20.22 61.14
N GLU A 423 7.41 20.50 62.43
CA GLU A 423 6.46 19.73 63.23
C GLU A 423 5.02 19.79 62.67
N LYS A 424 4.66 20.92 62.03
CA LYS A 424 3.34 21.07 61.38
C LYS A 424 3.26 20.26 60.09
N LYS A 425 4.32 20.25 59.28
CA LYS A 425 4.42 19.44 58.07
C LYS A 425 4.24 17.95 58.39
N ASP A 426 4.95 17.45 59.40
CA ASP A 426 4.86 16.05 59.81
C ASP A 426 3.48 15.71 60.40
N ALA A 427 2.87 16.63 61.17
CA ALA A 427 1.50 16.47 61.66
C ALA A 427 0.45 16.44 60.52
N ILE A 428 0.67 17.20 59.43
CA ILE A 428 -0.21 17.19 58.26
C ILE A 428 -0.09 15.87 57.49
N TYR A 429 1.13 15.38 57.23
CA TYR A 429 1.30 14.09 56.56
C TYR A 429 0.83 12.91 57.43
N ALA A 430 0.98 12.97 58.75
CA ALA A 430 0.39 11.99 59.67
C ALA A 430 -1.16 12.03 59.66
N LEU A 431 -1.78 13.20 59.48
CA LEU A 431 -3.22 13.31 59.29
C LEU A 431 -3.67 12.70 57.96
N VAL A 432 -2.91 12.89 56.88
CA VAL A 432 -3.17 12.26 55.56
C VAL A 432 -3.06 10.73 55.64
N ASP A 433 -2.06 10.21 56.35
CA ASP A 433 -1.93 8.77 56.60
C ASP A 433 -3.17 8.24 57.36
N LYS A 434 -3.61 8.95 58.40
CA LYS A 434 -4.79 8.57 59.20
C LYS A 434 -6.11 8.63 58.44
N ILE A 435 -6.29 9.61 57.54
CA ILE A 435 -7.44 9.67 56.63
C ILE A 435 -7.42 8.45 55.69
N ASN A 436 -6.26 8.11 55.12
CA ASN A 436 -6.10 6.94 54.25
C ASN A 436 -6.37 5.60 54.95
N GLU A 437 -6.08 5.51 56.25
CA GLU A 437 -6.36 4.36 57.11
C GLU A 437 -7.86 4.28 57.45
N THR A 438 -8.48 5.40 57.80
CA THR A 438 -9.94 5.48 58.06
C THR A 438 -10.77 5.14 56.82
N ASP A 439 -10.37 5.59 55.63
CA ASP A 439 -11.00 5.23 54.35
C ASP A 439 -10.87 3.72 54.04
N LEU A 440 -9.79 3.07 54.49
CA LEU A 440 -9.60 1.62 54.34
C LEU A 440 -10.49 0.83 55.31
N GLU A 441 -10.60 1.27 56.56
CA GLU A 441 -11.53 0.69 57.55
C GLU A 441 -12.99 0.85 57.11
N MET A 442 -13.35 2.03 56.58
CA MET A 442 -14.69 2.29 56.04
C MET A 442 -14.98 1.42 54.79
N ALA A 443 -13.99 1.17 53.94
CA ALA A 443 -14.13 0.25 52.81
C ALA A 443 -14.33 -1.21 53.25
N ASP A 444 -13.55 -1.68 54.24
CA ASP A 444 -13.69 -3.02 54.81
C ASP A 444 -15.08 -3.20 55.48
N LEU A 445 -15.56 -2.20 56.24
CA LEU A 445 -16.90 -2.21 56.85
C LEU A 445 -18.06 -2.13 55.84
N MET A 446 -17.94 -1.29 54.80
CA MET A 446 -18.95 -1.21 53.73
C MET A 446 -19.02 -2.50 52.90
N HIS A 447 -17.91 -3.24 52.79
CA HIS A 447 -17.88 -4.57 52.19
C HIS A 447 -18.61 -5.59 53.07
N GLU A 448 -18.33 -5.64 54.37
CA GLU A 448 -19.00 -6.58 55.30
C GLU A 448 -20.53 -6.37 55.38
N LEU A 449 -21.01 -5.17 55.06
CA LEU A 449 -22.43 -4.81 55.02
C LEU A 449 -23.07 -4.89 53.61
N ASP A 450 -22.31 -5.26 52.58
CA ASP A 450 -22.75 -5.36 51.18
C ASP A 450 -23.32 -4.04 50.58
N LEU A 451 -22.79 -2.89 51.04
CA LEU A 451 -23.26 -1.54 50.68
C LEU A 451 -22.42 -0.84 49.59
N LEU A 452 -21.43 -1.53 49.03
CA LEU A 452 -20.46 -0.93 48.10
C LEU A 452 -21.07 -0.56 46.74
N ASP A 453 -21.95 -1.37 46.18
CA ASP A 453 -22.55 -1.14 44.85
C ASP A 453 -23.51 0.06 44.85
N ASP A 454 -24.20 0.33 45.96
CA ASP A 454 -25.13 1.48 46.09
C ASP A 454 -24.41 2.80 46.43
N HIS A 455 -23.23 2.73 47.05
CA HIS A 455 -22.52 3.88 47.63
C HIS A 455 -21.04 4.00 47.21
N GLU A 456 -20.68 3.52 46.02
CA GLU A 456 -19.31 3.53 45.46
C GLU A 456 -18.59 4.90 45.59
N LYS A 457 -19.33 6.01 45.53
CA LYS A 457 -18.82 7.38 45.63
C LYS A 457 -18.51 7.87 47.06
N ALA A 458 -18.85 7.11 48.09
CA ALA A 458 -18.57 7.47 49.48
C ALA A 458 -17.09 7.19 49.88
N LEU A 459 -16.40 6.35 49.12
CA LEU A 459 -15.00 5.98 49.35
C LEU A 459 -14.09 6.68 48.34
N ASN A 460 -12.98 7.27 48.80
CA ASN A 460 -12.03 7.99 47.95
C ASN A 460 -11.06 7.03 47.21
N LEU A 461 -11.62 6.01 46.54
CA LEU A 461 -10.89 4.88 45.94
C LEU A 461 -10.01 5.25 44.74
N GLU A 462 -10.34 6.34 44.02
CA GLU A 462 -9.51 6.88 42.94
C GLU A 462 -8.40 7.83 43.42
N GLY A 463 -8.44 8.26 44.69
CA GLY A 463 -7.36 8.97 45.37
C GLY A 463 -6.72 10.11 44.57
N LEU A 464 -7.28 11.33 44.65
CA LEU A 464 -6.48 12.53 44.40
C LEU A 464 -5.23 12.44 45.28
N ASP A 465 -4.06 12.45 44.66
CA ASP A 465 -2.80 12.18 45.35
C ASP A 465 -2.44 13.38 46.23
N PHE A 466 -2.90 13.36 47.48
CA PHE A 466 -2.70 14.45 48.43
C PHE A 466 -1.21 14.74 48.62
N ASP A 467 -0.33 13.74 48.47
CA ASP A 467 1.12 13.90 48.45
C ASP A 467 1.58 14.85 47.32
N TYR A 468 0.96 14.81 46.13
CA TYR A 468 1.27 15.70 45.01
C TYR A 468 0.73 17.13 45.22
N ALA A 469 -0.49 17.27 45.74
CA ALA A 469 -1.08 18.59 46.00
C ALA A 469 -0.40 19.33 47.18
N LEU A 470 -0.04 18.59 48.22
CA LEU A 470 0.64 19.13 49.41
C LEU A 470 2.14 19.34 49.18
N SER A 471 2.82 18.52 48.38
CA SER A 471 4.25 18.75 48.08
C SER A 471 4.52 20.06 47.33
N GLN A 472 3.55 20.54 46.53
CA GLN A 472 3.62 21.86 45.88
C GLN A 472 3.44 23.06 46.84
N THR A 473 2.93 22.85 48.05
CA THR A 473 2.57 23.94 48.99
C THR A 473 3.28 23.86 50.35
N ILE A 474 3.67 22.67 50.80
CA ILE A 474 4.31 22.39 52.10
C ILE A 474 5.61 21.56 51.93
N GLY A 475 5.94 21.18 50.69
CA GLY A 475 7.15 20.43 50.35
C GLY A 475 7.05 18.92 50.56
N HIS A 476 7.81 18.17 49.75
CA HIS A 476 7.90 16.70 49.80
C HIS A 476 8.18 16.16 51.20
N ARG A 477 7.54 15.03 51.56
CA ARG A 477 7.65 14.38 52.87
C ARG A 477 9.12 14.12 53.22
N ASP A 478 9.80 13.35 52.38
CA ASP A 478 11.19 12.89 52.53
C ASP A 478 11.98 13.12 51.24
N GLU A 479 13.33 13.16 51.29
CA GLU A 479 14.14 13.40 50.09
C GLU A 479 13.91 12.33 49.00
N GLU A 480 13.72 11.06 49.38
CA GLU A 480 13.43 9.96 48.45
C GLU A 480 12.17 10.22 47.59
N THR A 481 11.16 10.90 48.15
CA THR A 481 9.91 11.23 47.42
C THR A 481 10.12 12.34 46.38
N LEU A 482 10.99 13.31 46.69
CA LEU A 482 11.43 14.35 45.75
C LEU A 482 12.27 13.74 44.63
N ASP A 483 13.17 12.84 44.99
CA ASP A 483 14.06 12.07 44.11
C ASP A 483 13.27 11.19 43.12
N ALA A 484 12.23 10.50 43.60
CA ALA A 484 11.33 9.70 42.77
C ALA A 484 10.56 10.57 41.76
N ARG A 485 10.06 11.74 42.18
CA ARG A 485 9.31 12.65 41.31
C ARG A 485 10.15 13.21 40.17
N VAL A 486 11.40 13.58 40.45
CA VAL A 486 12.36 14.08 39.45
C VAL A 486 12.77 13.00 38.45
N ARG A 487 12.95 11.74 38.89
CA ARG A 487 13.16 10.58 38.00
C ARG A 487 11.96 10.33 37.08
N GLU A 488 10.75 10.38 37.62
CA GLU A 488 9.51 10.19 36.86
C GLU A 488 9.36 11.25 35.76
N ALA A 489 9.58 12.54 36.08
CA ALA A 489 9.54 13.62 35.09
C ALA A 489 10.59 13.45 33.98
N ARG A 490 11.81 13.00 34.32
CA ARG A 490 12.85 12.65 33.32
C ARG A 490 12.44 11.46 32.45
N GLN A 491 11.75 10.47 33.01
CA GLN A 491 11.30 9.27 32.29
C GLN A 491 10.12 9.57 31.35
N GLU A 492 9.23 10.47 31.72
CA GLU A 492 8.03 10.83 30.94
C GLU A 492 8.34 11.83 29.82
N PHE A 493 9.13 12.88 30.09
CA PHE A 493 9.38 13.98 29.14
C PHE A 493 10.78 13.97 28.50
N GLY A 494 11.72 13.16 29.01
CA GLY A 494 13.07 13.06 28.47
C GLY A 494 13.88 14.35 28.71
N GLU A 495 14.47 14.87 27.64
CA GLU A 495 15.34 16.08 27.66
C GLU A 495 14.57 17.40 27.61
N TYR A 496 13.28 17.37 27.22
CA TYR A 496 12.48 18.58 26.98
C TYR A 496 11.32 18.64 27.97
N LEU A 497 11.36 19.56 28.93
CA LEU A 497 10.29 19.69 29.94
C LEU A 497 9.29 20.80 29.55
N PRO A 498 7.99 20.61 29.83
CA PRO A 498 7.03 21.71 29.83
C PRO A 498 7.41 22.78 30.87
N GLU A 499 7.24 24.04 30.51
CA GLU A 499 7.58 25.16 31.39
C GLU A 499 6.70 25.16 32.66
N GLY A 500 7.35 25.23 33.83
CA GLY A 500 6.69 25.14 35.13
C GLY A 500 6.20 23.73 35.54
N LEU A 501 6.64 22.65 34.90
CA LEU A 501 6.28 21.29 35.33
C LEU A 501 6.84 20.92 36.71
N LEU A 502 8.06 21.35 37.02
CA LEU A 502 8.75 21.12 38.29
C LEU A 502 8.75 22.39 39.15
N ASN A 503 8.79 22.25 40.47
CA ASN A 503 9.04 23.37 41.39
C ASN A 503 10.55 23.67 41.49
N ASP A 504 10.93 24.79 42.14
CA ASP A 504 12.33 25.24 42.18
C ASP A 504 13.28 24.20 42.81
N ARG A 505 12.84 23.48 43.84
CA ARG A 505 13.66 22.47 44.56
C ARG A 505 13.79 21.17 43.77
N GLU A 506 12.71 20.75 43.09
CA GLU A 506 12.74 19.66 42.10
C GLU A 506 13.60 20.02 40.89
N THR A 507 13.54 21.26 40.42
CA THR A 507 14.32 21.76 39.28
C THR A 507 15.81 21.82 39.62
N GLN A 508 16.17 22.22 40.85
CA GLN A 508 17.55 22.15 41.36
C GLN A 508 18.06 20.70 41.41
N LEU A 509 17.25 19.74 41.88
CA LEU A 509 17.64 18.34 41.87
C LEU A 509 17.73 17.78 40.44
N TYR A 510 16.76 18.08 39.57
CA TYR A 510 16.80 17.69 38.16
C TYR A 510 18.07 18.22 37.50
N THR A 511 18.41 19.49 37.73
CA THR A 511 19.63 20.13 37.21
C THR A 511 20.89 19.44 37.72
N ARG A 512 20.92 19.05 39.01
CA ARG A 512 22.03 18.30 39.61
C ARG A 512 22.19 16.89 39.05
N LEU A 513 21.09 16.19 38.77
CA LEU A 513 21.09 14.80 38.30
C LEU A 513 21.21 14.65 36.77
N TYR A 514 20.68 15.61 36.01
CA TYR A 514 20.46 15.50 34.55
C TYR A 514 20.90 16.71 33.72
N GLY A 515 21.40 17.78 34.35
CA GLY A 515 21.73 19.05 33.68
C GLY A 515 20.54 19.99 33.54
N GLU A 516 20.77 21.24 33.11
CA GLU A 516 19.73 22.26 32.98
C GLU A 516 18.58 21.77 32.06
N PRO A 517 17.32 21.82 32.52
CA PRO A 517 16.18 21.38 31.72
C PRO A 517 15.93 22.30 30.53
N ILE A 518 15.76 21.73 29.33
CA ILE A 518 15.39 22.48 28.14
C ILE A 518 13.87 22.65 28.15
N TYR A 519 13.38 23.87 28.31
CA TYR A 519 11.95 24.16 28.30
C TYR A 519 11.41 24.33 26.87
N LEU A 520 10.23 23.76 26.59
CA LEU A 520 9.51 23.97 25.34
C LEU A 520 8.63 25.23 25.42
N SER A 521 9.05 26.31 24.75
CA SER A 521 8.27 27.54 24.61
C SER A 521 7.04 27.33 23.73
N GLN A 522 5.84 27.56 24.27
CA GLN A 522 4.56 27.24 23.63
C GLN A 522 4.05 28.34 22.66
N GLU A 523 4.92 28.87 21.81
CA GLU A 523 4.61 29.96 20.84
C GLU A 523 4.99 29.63 19.37
N SER A 524 5.10 28.36 18.99
CA SER A 524 5.43 27.95 17.60
C SER A 524 4.40 27.05 16.90
N GLU A 525 3.13 27.07 17.33
CA GLU A 525 2.05 26.29 16.71
C GLU A 525 0.86 27.12 16.14
N LEU A 526 0.97 28.45 16.03
CA LEU A 526 -0.16 29.29 15.57
C LEU A 526 0.08 30.32 14.45
N ASP A 527 1.28 30.41 13.84
CA ASP A 527 1.52 31.27 12.66
C ASP A 527 2.21 30.51 11.52
N LEU A 528 1.41 29.86 10.66
CA LEU A 528 1.73 29.56 9.25
C LEU A 528 0.43 29.54 8.43
N VAL A 529 -0.24 30.70 8.37
CA VAL A 529 -1.02 31.08 7.19
C VAL A 529 -0.13 32.02 6.40
N GLU A 530 0.47 31.53 5.32
CA GLU A 530 1.17 32.38 4.36
C GLU A 530 0.14 33.25 3.64
N GLU A 531 0.02 34.52 4.04
CA GLU A 531 -0.47 35.56 3.14
C GLU A 531 0.61 35.82 2.07
N GLU A 532 0.19 35.91 0.81
CA GLU A 532 1.08 36.10 -0.33
C GLU A 532 1.81 37.44 -0.24
N ILE A 533 3.12 37.41 0.02
CA ILE A 533 4.02 38.54 -0.22
C ILE A 533 4.84 38.23 -1.47
N ASP A 534 4.52 38.93 -2.55
CA ASP A 534 5.22 38.89 -3.83
C ASP A 534 6.70 39.29 -3.64
N PRO A 535 7.69 38.45 -4.02
CA PRO A 535 9.09 38.69 -3.64
C PRO A 535 9.81 39.77 -4.47
N ASP A 536 9.21 40.28 -5.54
CA ASP A 536 9.87 41.14 -6.54
C ASP A 536 9.54 42.64 -6.41
N LYS A 537 9.56 43.19 -5.18
CA LYS A 537 9.43 44.64 -4.92
C LYS A 537 10.57 45.16 -4.04
N LEU A 538 11.36 46.08 -4.60
CA LEU A 538 12.56 46.62 -3.97
C LEU A 538 12.26 48.01 -3.39
N TYR A 539 12.44 48.15 -2.08
CA TYR A 539 12.18 49.40 -1.36
C TYR A 539 13.47 50.11 -0.96
N ARG A 540 13.43 51.44 -0.89
CA ARG A 540 14.53 52.28 -0.36
C ARG A 540 14.02 53.11 0.82
N GLU A 541 14.85 53.24 1.84
CA GLU A 541 14.56 54.08 3.01
C GLU A 541 14.55 55.57 2.62
N ASP A 542 13.50 56.30 3.03
CA ASP A 542 13.28 57.70 2.64
C ASP A 542 14.06 58.72 3.49
N GLY A 543 14.70 58.27 4.59
CA GLY A 543 15.49 59.09 5.50
C GLY A 543 14.70 59.73 6.65
N GLU A 544 13.38 59.58 6.71
CA GLU A 544 12.55 59.94 7.87
C GLU A 544 11.91 58.71 8.56
N GLY A 545 12.37 57.50 8.20
CA GLY A 545 11.97 56.23 8.80
C GLY A 545 10.82 55.52 8.08
N GLY A 546 10.50 55.95 6.85
CA GLY A 546 9.61 55.25 5.93
C GLY A 546 10.38 54.57 4.79
N TRP A 547 9.63 53.84 3.95
CA TRP A 547 10.15 53.07 2.83
C TRP A 547 9.35 53.37 1.56
N GLU A 548 10.03 53.76 0.48
CA GLU A 548 9.44 54.04 -0.83
C GLU A 548 9.80 52.93 -1.84
N GLU A 549 8.84 52.54 -2.69
CA GLU A 549 8.99 51.44 -3.65
C GLU A 549 9.68 51.91 -4.95
N VAL A 550 10.70 51.17 -5.41
CA VAL A 550 11.48 51.50 -6.62
C VAL A 550 11.05 50.61 -7.79
N ALA A 551 10.45 51.21 -8.82
CA ALA A 551 10.08 50.50 -10.05
C ALA A 551 11.31 50.23 -10.95
N MET A 552 11.39 49.04 -11.55
CA MET A 552 12.38 48.71 -12.59
C MET A 552 11.78 48.79 -14.00
N ASP A 553 12.51 49.39 -14.94
CA ASP A 553 12.16 49.45 -16.36
C ASP A 553 12.54 48.15 -17.10
N GLU A 554 11.60 47.56 -17.83
CA GLU A 554 11.85 46.43 -18.72
C GLU A 554 12.42 46.87 -20.08
N SER A 555 13.74 46.73 -20.31
CA SER A 555 14.27 46.44 -21.67
C SER A 555 15.78 46.17 -21.72
N ALA A 556 16.17 44.92 -21.97
CA ALA A 556 17.32 44.53 -22.80
C ALA A 556 17.33 43.01 -23.06
N THR A 557 17.68 42.60 -24.28
CA THR A 557 17.76 41.20 -24.73
C THR A 557 19.21 40.78 -25.02
N HIS A 558 19.53 39.49 -24.81
CA HIS A 558 20.78 38.80 -25.24
C HIS A 558 22.07 39.27 -24.50
N ASP A 559 22.95 38.44 -23.95
CA ASP A 559 23.52 37.14 -24.38
C ASP A 559 23.94 36.25 -23.18
N GLU A 560 24.05 34.93 -23.37
CA GLU A 560 24.66 33.99 -22.40
C GLU A 560 26.18 33.82 -22.62
N PRO A 561 27.01 33.95 -21.57
CA PRO A 561 28.32 33.30 -21.46
C PRO A 561 28.26 32.09 -20.49
N PRO A 562 29.18 31.12 -20.61
CA PRO A 562 29.12 29.86 -19.87
C PRO A 562 29.56 30.02 -18.41
N LEU A 563 28.78 29.44 -17.48
CA LEU A 563 29.15 29.32 -16.06
C LEU A 563 30.27 28.28 -15.86
N VAL A 564 31.50 28.78 -15.88
CA VAL A 564 32.65 28.14 -15.22
C VAL A 564 32.51 28.42 -13.73
N TYR A 565 32.53 27.38 -12.89
CA TYR A 565 32.62 27.53 -11.44
C TYR A 565 34.08 27.79 -11.04
N ASP A 566 34.49 29.05 -11.03
CA ASP A 566 35.65 29.45 -10.23
C ASP A 566 35.26 29.39 -8.74
N MET A 567 36.01 28.60 -7.98
CA MET A 567 35.89 28.54 -6.52
C MET A 567 36.63 29.73 -5.89
N GLU A 568 35.94 30.84 -5.68
CA GLU A 568 36.43 31.84 -4.73
C GLU A 568 36.25 31.34 -3.29
N ALA A 569 37.30 31.49 -2.48
CA ALA A 569 37.31 31.07 -1.09
C ALA A 569 36.32 31.91 -0.24
N PRO A 570 35.67 31.33 0.78
CA PRO A 570 34.76 32.08 1.63
C PRO A 570 35.49 33.21 2.39
N PRO A 571 34.83 34.35 2.64
CA PRO A 571 35.46 35.47 3.35
C PRO A 571 35.81 35.08 4.79
N SER A 572 36.96 35.56 5.26
CA SER A 572 37.42 35.36 6.64
C SER A 572 36.49 36.06 7.63
N VAL A 573 35.93 35.30 8.57
CA VAL A 573 35.13 35.82 9.68
C VAL A 573 36.04 36.60 10.64
N GLU A 574 35.71 37.86 10.92
CA GLU A 574 36.45 38.66 11.91
C GLU A 574 36.28 38.09 13.33
N GLU A 575 37.39 37.98 14.05
CA GLU A 575 37.45 37.37 15.37
C GLU A 575 36.77 38.28 16.42
N THR A 576 35.66 37.81 17.01
CA THR A 576 34.91 38.63 17.97
C THR A 576 35.65 38.80 19.30
N ILE A 577 35.39 39.91 20.00
CA ILE A 577 36.02 40.25 21.29
C ILE A 577 35.83 39.14 22.35
N ALA A 578 34.75 38.35 22.25
CA ALA A 578 34.51 37.20 23.12
C ALA A 578 35.51 36.04 22.86
N MET A 579 35.87 35.79 21.60
CA MET A 579 36.82 34.76 21.21
C MET A 579 38.23 35.11 21.72
N GLN A 580 38.65 36.36 21.56
CA GLN A 580 39.95 36.86 22.06
C GLN A 580 40.07 36.72 23.58
N ARG A 581 39.06 37.14 24.34
CA ARG A 581 39.05 36.97 25.81
C ARG A 581 39.09 35.51 26.24
N THR A 582 38.43 34.63 25.49
CA THR A 582 38.42 33.19 25.78
C THR A 582 39.82 32.59 25.56
N ARG A 583 40.54 33.06 24.52
CA ARG A 583 41.92 32.69 24.24
C ARG A 583 42.90 33.18 25.32
N GLU A 584 42.82 34.45 25.71
CA GLU A 584 43.68 35.02 26.77
C GLU A 584 43.51 34.27 28.10
N VAL A 585 42.28 33.89 28.46
CA VAL A 585 42.00 33.10 29.67
C VAL A 585 42.56 31.68 29.58
N ALA A 586 42.51 31.05 28.40
CA ALA A 586 43.09 29.72 28.20
C ALA A 586 44.63 29.75 28.27
N GLU A 587 45.28 30.72 27.63
CA GLU A 587 46.74 30.91 27.68
C GLU A 587 47.22 31.19 29.12
N GLN A 588 46.50 32.00 29.91
CA GLN A 588 46.81 32.26 31.32
C GLN A 588 46.68 31.02 32.23
N LEU A 589 45.85 30.04 31.84
CA LEU A 589 45.65 28.79 32.56
C LEU A 589 46.53 27.65 32.03
N GLY A 590 47.39 27.91 31.03
CA GLY A 590 48.23 26.89 30.38
C GLY A 590 47.45 25.86 29.58
N GLY A 591 46.22 26.20 29.16
CA GLY A 591 45.34 25.34 28.36
C GLY A 591 45.39 25.70 26.87
N GLU A 592 45.56 24.70 26.02
CA GLU A 592 45.55 24.87 24.57
C GLU A 592 44.10 24.75 24.04
N ILE A 593 43.60 25.78 23.34
CA ILE A 593 42.25 25.73 22.74
C ILE A 593 42.30 24.90 21.45
N MET A 594 41.90 23.63 21.55
CA MET A 594 41.72 22.77 20.37
C MET A 594 40.51 23.21 19.54
N LEU A 595 40.74 23.96 18.47
CA LEU A 595 39.78 24.20 17.39
C LEU A 595 39.71 22.98 16.43
N GLU A 596 39.34 21.80 16.97
CA GLU A 596 39.27 20.50 16.27
C GLU A 596 38.31 20.43 15.05
N GLN A 597 37.68 21.53 14.64
CA GLN A 597 36.64 21.55 13.59
C GLN A 597 37.08 22.06 12.21
N PHE A 598 38.33 22.52 12.04
CA PHE A 598 38.77 23.14 10.76
C PHE A 598 39.97 22.50 10.06
N GLU A 599 40.65 21.49 10.63
CA GLU A 599 41.82 20.87 9.99
C GLU A 599 41.48 19.68 9.04
N GLU A 600 40.30 19.05 9.13
CA GLU A 600 39.97 17.87 8.30
C GLU A 600 39.50 18.20 6.85
N GLU A 601 39.34 19.47 6.46
CA GLU A 601 38.94 19.86 5.09
C GLU A 601 40.09 20.37 4.20
N ALA A 602 41.31 20.54 4.74
CA ALA A 602 42.47 21.10 4.00
C ALA A 602 43.61 20.09 3.71
N ALA A 603 43.45 18.81 4.03
CA ALA A 603 44.45 17.76 3.75
C ALA A 603 44.17 17.04 2.43
N ALA A 604 44.96 17.35 1.39
CA ALA A 604 44.92 16.67 0.10
C ALA A 604 45.80 15.40 0.09
N ASP A 605 45.36 14.34 0.77
CA ASP A 605 46.12 13.08 0.87
C ASP A 605 45.67 11.98 -0.10
N SER A 606 46.66 11.35 -0.73
CA SER A 606 46.58 10.44 -1.88
C SER A 606 46.40 8.96 -1.52
N ALA A 607 45.66 8.65 -0.45
CA ALA A 607 45.32 7.28 -0.04
C ALA A 607 43.89 6.89 -0.44
N PRO A 608 43.57 5.58 -0.64
CA PRO A 608 42.18 5.15 -0.84
C PRO A 608 41.31 5.61 0.34
N LYS A 609 40.25 6.38 0.04
CA LYS A 609 39.50 7.11 1.09
C LYS A 609 38.75 6.20 2.06
N PHE A 610 38.55 4.93 1.70
CA PHE A 610 37.77 3.90 2.41
C PHE A 610 38.50 2.55 2.38
N HIS A 611 38.22 1.67 3.34
CA HIS A 611 38.74 0.31 3.32
C HIS A 611 38.17 -0.48 2.10
N PRO A 612 38.90 -1.43 1.50
CA PRO A 612 38.40 -2.21 0.36
C PRO A 612 37.10 -2.95 0.68
N LEU A 613 37.03 -3.67 1.80
CA LEU A 613 35.80 -4.36 2.24
C LEU A 613 34.62 -3.40 2.46
N THR A 614 34.86 -2.17 2.94
CA THR A 614 33.81 -1.14 3.04
C THR A 614 33.32 -0.72 1.67
N THR A 615 34.23 -0.57 0.71
CA THR A 615 33.90 -0.12 -0.66
C THR A 615 33.11 -1.19 -1.41
N MET A 616 33.54 -2.45 -1.35
CA MET A 616 32.82 -3.57 -1.97
C MET A 616 31.48 -3.85 -1.27
N GLY A 617 31.42 -3.67 0.06
CA GLY A 617 30.22 -3.85 0.87
C GLY A 617 29.13 -2.78 0.68
N LYS A 618 29.37 -1.70 -0.08
CA LYS A 618 28.35 -0.68 -0.34
C LYS A 618 27.18 -1.23 -1.14
N PHE A 619 25.96 -1.01 -0.65
CA PHE A 619 24.74 -1.36 -1.37
C PHE A 619 24.48 -0.42 -2.56
N SER A 620 24.87 0.86 -2.46
CA SER A 620 24.60 1.84 -3.52
C SER A 620 25.26 1.46 -4.84
N THR A 621 24.63 1.90 -5.93
CA THR A 621 25.29 2.08 -7.24
C THR A 621 26.47 3.04 -7.12
N ASP A 622 27.34 3.05 -8.13
CA ASP A 622 28.37 4.08 -8.31
C ASP A 622 28.21 4.68 -9.73
N PRO A 623 27.82 5.96 -9.87
CA PRO A 623 27.46 6.90 -8.81
C PRO A 623 26.20 6.47 -8.04
N SER A 624 26.10 6.89 -6.77
CA SER A 624 25.00 6.52 -5.85
C SER A 624 23.62 7.07 -6.24
N THR A 625 23.59 8.09 -7.10
CA THR A 625 22.37 8.62 -7.71
C THR A 625 22.31 8.17 -9.16
N ILE A 626 21.26 7.44 -9.52
CA ILE A 626 21.06 6.94 -10.88
C ILE A 626 20.61 8.09 -11.78
N PHE A 627 21.41 8.35 -12.80
CA PHE A 627 21.02 9.14 -13.97
C PHE A 627 20.48 8.16 -15.00
N ILE A 628 19.16 8.19 -15.22
CA ILE A 628 18.54 7.25 -16.16
C ILE A 628 19.03 7.58 -17.58
N PRO A 629 19.52 6.61 -18.36
CA PRO A 629 20.10 6.85 -19.68
C PRO A 629 19.18 7.67 -20.60
N LYS A 630 19.79 8.57 -21.37
CA LYS A 630 19.08 9.32 -22.41
C LYS A 630 18.78 8.45 -23.61
N ASP A 631 19.73 7.63 -24.03
CA ASP A 631 19.65 6.99 -25.35
C ASP A 631 18.77 5.71 -25.32
N SER A 632 18.88 4.89 -24.26
CA SER A 632 18.10 3.65 -24.13
C SER A 632 16.74 3.79 -23.44
N VAL A 633 16.53 4.84 -22.63
CA VAL A 633 15.31 4.96 -21.79
C VAL A 633 14.60 6.31 -21.97
N THR A 634 15.18 7.41 -21.49
CA THR A 634 14.41 8.66 -21.32
C THR A 634 14.18 9.42 -22.63
N GLY A 635 15.09 9.30 -23.61
CA GLY A 635 14.94 9.84 -24.97
C GLY A 635 13.83 9.15 -25.75
N PRO A 636 13.86 7.81 -25.92
CA PRO A 636 12.78 7.06 -26.57
C PRO A 636 11.41 7.31 -25.92
N ILE A 637 11.32 7.31 -24.58
CA ILE A 637 10.08 7.68 -23.86
C ILE A 637 9.68 9.12 -24.19
N SER A 638 10.60 10.07 -24.20
CA SER A 638 10.29 11.47 -24.54
C SER A 638 9.77 11.63 -25.97
N VAL A 639 10.27 10.84 -26.93
CA VAL A 639 9.74 10.80 -28.31
C VAL A 639 8.31 10.25 -28.31
N ILE A 640 8.08 9.08 -27.69
CA ILE A 640 6.75 8.44 -27.60
C ILE A 640 5.72 9.37 -26.92
N LEU A 641 6.13 10.12 -25.89
CA LEU A 641 5.26 11.07 -25.19
C LEU A 641 5.08 12.41 -25.94
N SER A 642 5.95 12.75 -26.91
CA SER A 642 5.87 14.03 -27.62
C SER A 642 4.68 14.14 -28.57
N ASP A 643 4.14 13.00 -29.00
CA ASP A 643 2.90 12.90 -29.79
C ASP A 643 1.63 13.23 -28.98
N PHE A 644 1.75 13.43 -27.66
CA PHE A 644 0.62 13.59 -26.74
C PHE A 644 0.69 14.88 -25.91
N SER A 645 -0.48 15.42 -25.55
CA SER A 645 -0.58 16.59 -24.67
C SER A 645 -0.05 16.28 -23.27
N ASN A 646 0.99 17.01 -22.85
CA ASN A 646 1.58 16.90 -21.51
C ASN A 646 0.53 17.12 -20.40
N LYS A 647 -0.46 17.99 -20.64
CA LYS A 647 -1.57 18.20 -19.70
C LYS A 647 -2.42 16.94 -19.55
N HIS A 648 -2.79 16.28 -20.65
CA HIS A 648 -3.61 15.06 -20.59
C HIS A 648 -2.85 13.89 -19.95
N ILE A 649 -1.53 13.80 -20.15
CA ILE A 649 -0.67 12.83 -19.44
C ILE A 649 -0.69 13.12 -17.93
N ALA A 650 -0.50 14.38 -17.52
CA ALA A 650 -0.51 14.77 -16.10
C ALA A 650 -1.89 14.54 -15.45
N ASP A 651 -2.97 15.02 -16.06
CA ASP A 651 -4.36 14.85 -15.59
C ASP A 651 -4.72 13.35 -15.45
N THR A 652 -4.23 12.50 -16.35
CA THR A 652 -4.45 11.04 -16.28
C THR A 652 -3.57 10.40 -15.20
N ALA A 653 -2.30 10.81 -15.07
CA ALA A 653 -1.42 10.32 -14.01
C ALA A 653 -1.97 10.66 -12.62
N HIS A 654 -2.45 11.89 -12.40
CA HIS A 654 -3.07 12.31 -11.14
C HIS A 654 -4.37 11.54 -10.85
N ARG A 655 -5.17 11.23 -11.88
CA ARG A 655 -6.40 10.44 -11.73
C ARG A 655 -6.11 8.98 -11.38
N THR A 656 -5.15 8.34 -12.06
CA THR A 656 -4.91 6.90 -11.94
C THR A 656 -3.95 6.55 -10.79
N LEU A 657 -2.93 7.38 -10.53
CA LEU A 657 -1.89 7.12 -9.52
C LEU A 657 -1.98 8.03 -8.29
N GLY A 658 -2.96 8.95 -8.26
CA GLY A 658 -3.38 9.73 -7.10
C GLY A 658 -2.78 11.14 -6.97
N GLY A 659 -3.53 12.17 -7.35
CA GLY A 659 -3.14 13.57 -7.15
C GLY A 659 -1.77 13.94 -7.69
N GLN A 660 -1.22 15.07 -7.23
CA GLN A 660 0.02 15.64 -7.76
C GLN A 660 1.28 14.78 -7.49
N TYR A 661 1.36 14.15 -6.32
CA TYR A 661 2.55 13.43 -5.85
C TYR A 661 2.54 11.92 -6.14
N LEU A 662 1.53 11.41 -6.87
CA LEU A 662 1.45 10.04 -7.36
C LEU A 662 1.73 8.94 -6.28
N PRO A 663 1.10 8.96 -5.08
CA PRO A 663 1.43 8.05 -3.98
C PRO A 663 1.10 6.59 -4.27
N TYR A 664 0.37 6.27 -5.35
CA TYR A 664 0.11 4.91 -5.82
C TYR A 664 1.02 4.48 -7.00
N SER A 665 2.01 5.29 -7.37
CA SER A 665 3.11 4.91 -8.26
C SER A 665 4.21 4.14 -7.53
N THR A 666 5.42 4.04 -8.10
CA THR A 666 6.63 3.58 -7.39
C THR A 666 7.03 4.53 -6.24
N THR A 667 6.65 5.81 -6.28
CA THR A 667 6.97 6.82 -5.27
C THR A 667 6.35 6.46 -3.91
N THR A 668 7.15 6.41 -2.85
CA THR A 668 6.65 6.15 -1.49
C THR A 668 6.44 7.48 -0.73
N PRO A 669 5.19 7.88 -0.44
CA PRO A 669 4.92 9.16 0.21
C PRO A 669 5.43 9.19 1.66
N PRO A 670 5.80 10.38 2.19
CA PRO A 670 6.11 10.56 3.61
C PRO A 670 4.99 10.10 4.54
N LEU A 671 5.35 9.54 5.69
CA LEU A 671 4.40 9.00 6.69
C LEU A 671 3.31 10.00 7.15
N ARG A 672 3.58 11.31 7.07
CA ARG A 672 2.63 12.38 7.43
C ARG A 672 1.40 12.44 6.53
N LEU A 673 1.51 12.01 5.27
CA LEU A 673 0.44 12.09 4.26
C LEU A 673 -0.62 10.98 4.38
N GLN A 674 -0.43 10.00 5.28
CA GLN A 674 -1.38 8.91 5.60
C GLN A 674 -2.05 8.20 4.41
N ALA A 675 -1.41 8.19 3.24
CA ALA A 675 -1.95 7.53 2.05
C ALA A 675 -2.12 6.02 2.30
N PRO A 676 -3.23 5.41 1.82
CA PRO A 676 -3.45 3.98 2.00
C PRO A 676 -2.38 3.17 1.25
N GLN A 677 -1.82 2.15 1.90
CA GLN A 677 -0.89 1.22 1.27
C GLN A 677 -1.66 0.31 0.31
N GLN A 678 -1.69 0.70 -0.97
CA GLN A 678 -2.35 0.02 -2.08
C GLN A 678 -1.31 -0.47 -3.10
N PRO A 679 -1.61 -1.53 -3.88
CA PRO A 679 -0.80 -1.91 -5.03
C PRO A 679 -0.76 -0.81 -6.09
N ILE A 680 0.18 -0.91 -7.04
CA ILE A 680 0.25 0.00 -8.19
C ILE A 680 -0.96 -0.30 -9.11
N PRO A 681 -1.86 0.66 -9.41
CA PRO A 681 -3.10 0.39 -10.15
C PRO A 681 -2.92 -0.09 -11.60
N LEU A 682 -1.77 0.24 -12.22
CA LEU A 682 -1.42 -0.19 -13.58
C LEU A 682 -0.35 -1.28 -13.52
N GLU A 683 -0.70 -2.49 -13.95
CA GLU A 683 0.23 -3.63 -14.07
C GLU A 683 0.52 -3.94 -15.54
N ALA A 684 1.75 -4.34 -15.88
CA ALA A 684 2.09 -4.69 -17.26
C ALA A 684 1.29 -5.92 -17.79
N SER A 685 0.90 -6.83 -16.90
CA SER A 685 0.06 -8.00 -17.17
C SER A 685 -1.40 -7.69 -17.52
N GLN A 686 -1.89 -6.47 -17.30
CA GLN A 686 -3.28 -6.11 -17.58
C GLN A 686 -3.59 -6.24 -19.07
N ARG A 687 -4.66 -6.97 -19.40
CA ARG A 687 -5.08 -7.28 -20.77
C ARG A 687 -5.55 -6.06 -21.57
N TYR A 688 -6.04 -5.03 -20.88
CA TYR A 688 -6.52 -3.79 -21.48
C TYR A 688 -5.92 -2.61 -20.74
N MET A 689 -5.38 -1.66 -21.50
CA MET A 689 -4.84 -0.39 -21.01
C MET A 689 -5.00 0.61 -22.14
N SER A 690 -5.58 1.78 -21.86
CA SER A 690 -5.74 2.83 -22.87
C SER A 690 -4.38 3.38 -23.33
N GLU A 691 -4.36 4.05 -24.49
CA GLU A 691 -3.16 4.72 -25.01
C GLU A 691 -2.56 5.71 -23.99
N MET A 692 -3.41 6.40 -23.21
CA MET A 692 -2.96 7.36 -22.20
C MET A 692 -2.49 6.69 -20.91
N GLU A 693 -3.12 5.60 -20.46
CA GLU A 693 -2.61 4.82 -19.32
C GLU A 693 -1.27 4.16 -19.66
N ALA A 694 -1.07 3.70 -20.91
CA ALA A 694 0.21 3.20 -21.38
C ALA A 694 1.29 4.31 -21.42
N ASN A 695 0.93 5.53 -21.85
CA ASN A 695 1.81 6.70 -21.73
C ASN A 695 2.15 7.00 -20.26
N VAL A 696 1.18 6.95 -19.35
CA VAL A 696 1.40 7.15 -17.90
C VAL A 696 2.31 6.07 -17.32
N PHE A 697 2.15 4.80 -17.71
CA PHE A 697 3.02 3.70 -17.31
C PHE A 697 4.49 4.00 -17.65
N LEU A 698 4.76 4.43 -18.90
CA LEU A 698 6.11 4.86 -19.30
C LEU A 698 6.59 6.13 -18.61
N ALA A 699 5.72 7.12 -18.45
CA ALA A 699 6.10 8.42 -17.91
C ALA A 699 6.37 8.41 -16.40
N THR A 700 5.75 7.49 -15.66
CA THR A 700 5.75 7.50 -14.18
C THR A 700 6.30 6.23 -13.54
N LEU A 701 6.07 5.04 -14.11
CA LEU A 701 6.46 3.77 -13.48
C LEU A 701 7.81 3.25 -13.99
N TYR A 702 8.05 3.33 -15.31
CA TYR A 702 9.32 2.92 -15.92
C TYR A 702 10.57 3.51 -15.23
N PRO A 703 10.65 4.84 -14.95
CA PRO A 703 11.81 5.41 -14.25
C PRO A 703 12.09 4.79 -12.88
N GLY A 704 11.03 4.55 -12.10
CA GLY A 704 11.13 3.95 -10.77
C GLY A 704 11.47 2.46 -10.80
N MET A 705 10.84 1.72 -11.72
CA MET A 705 11.09 0.30 -11.93
C MET A 705 12.52 0.05 -12.43
N TYR A 706 12.98 0.82 -13.42
CA TYR A 706 14.37 0.77 -13.91
C TYR A 706 15.38 1.01 -12.78
N ALA A 707 15.23 2.11 -12.02
CA ALA A 707 16.19 2.47 -10.97
C ALA A 707 16.24 1.46 -9.81
N SER A 708 15.08 0.92 -9.40
CA SER A 708 15.02 -0.12 -8.35
C SER A 708 15.55 -1.48 -8.82
N VAL A 709 15.23 -1.90 -10.05
CA VAL A 709 15.78 -3.13 -10.64
C VAL A 709 17.29 -3.02 -10.83
N LEU A 710 17.80 -1.90 -11.36
CA LEU A 710 19.24 -1.68 -11.55
C LEU A 710 20.02 -1.77 -10.23
N SER A 711 19.50 -1.15 -9.17
CA SER A 711 20.08 -1.22 -7.82
C SER A 711 20.18 -2.66 -7.29
N VAL A 712 19.11 -3.45 -7.46
CA VAL A 712 19.10 -4.88 -7.06
C VAL A 712 20.06 -5.72 -7.91
N LEU A 713 20.08 -5.53 -9.22
CA LEU A 713 20.95 -6.28 -10.12
C LEU A 713 22.44 -5.98 -9.87
N VAL A 714 22.80 -4.73 -9.51
CA VAL A 714 24.16 -4.36 -9.12
C VAL A 714 24.58 -5.05 -7.81
N GLU A 715 23.69 -5.18 -6.82
CA GLU A 715 23.96 -5.97 -5.62
C GLU A 715 24.12 -7.48 -5.95
N VAL A 716 23.26 -8.03 -6.82
CA VAL A 716 23.35 -9.43 -7.25
C VAL A 716 24.68 -9.70 -7.98
N ARG A 717 25.09 -8.81 -8.88
CA ARG A 717 26.42 -8.83 -9.52
C ARG A 717 27.55 -8.85 -8.49
N LYS A 718 27.54 -7.90 -7.53
CA LYS A 718 28.56 -7.80 -6.47
C LYS A 718 28.68 -9.09 -5.64
N ARG A 719 27.58 -9.82 -5.42
CA ARG A 719 27.57 -11.05 -4.61
C ARG A 719 27.85 -12.34 -5.38
N LEU A 720 27.45 -12.42 -6.66
CA LEU A 720 27.73 -13.59 -7.50
C LEU A 720 29.06 -13.49 -8.25
N GLY A 721 29.67 -12.30 -8.29
CA GLY A 721 30.93 -12.03 -8.99
C GLY A 721 30.75 -11.74 -10.47
N THR A 722 31.80 -11.21 -11.10
CA THR A 722 31.89 -10.94 -12.55
C THR A 722 31.72 -12.22 -13.36
N ASP A 723 32.36 -13.32 -12.94
CA ASP A 723 32.31 -14.63 -13.60
C ASP A 723 30.89 -15.13 -13.85
N TRP A 724 29.96 -14.86 -12.93
CA TRP A 724 28.55 -15.25 -13.10
C TRP A 724 27.92 -14.59 -14.35
N ILE A 725 28.12 -13.28 -14.55
CA ILE A 725 27.59 -12.59 -15.73
C ILE A 725 28.35 -13.02 -16.98
N ARG A 726 29.67 -13.15 -16.90
CA ARG A 726 30.49 -13.56 -18.06
C ARG A 726 30.16 -14.96 -18.56
N ASN A 727 29.92 -15.91 -17.66
CA ASN A 727 29.45 -17.26 -18.00
C ASN A 727 28.08 -17.24 -18.67
N LEU A 728 27.16 -16.37 -18.21
CA LEU A 728 25.87 -16.15 -18.88
C LEU A 728 26.01 -15.53 -20.28
N MET A 729 26.99 -14.63 -20.48
CA MET A 729 27.25 -13.98 -21.77
C MET A 729 27.92 -14.90 -22.79
N THR A 730 28.77 -15.84 -22.35
CA THR A 730 29.45 -16.81 -23.23
C THR A 730 28.60 -18.04 -23.57
N GLN A 731 27.45 -18.22 -22.91
CA GLN A 731 26.47 -19.27 -23.21
C GLN A 731 25.95 -19.19 -24.65
N GLU A 732 25.73 -20.34 -25.30
CA GLU A 732 25.19 -20.40 -26.67
C GLU A 732 23.80 -19.72 -26.76
N GLY A 733 23.74 -18.59 -27.46
CA GLY A 733 22.52 -17.77 -27.60
C GLY A 733 22.34 -16.70 -26.51
N GLY A 734 23.27 -16.58 -25.57
CA GLY A 734 23.28 -15.61 -24.47
C GLY A 734 22.22 -15.86 -23.39
N PRO A 735 22.12 -14.97 -22.39
CA PRO A 735 21.23 -15.15 -21.25
C PRO A 735 19.75 -15.13 -21.63
N HIS A 736 18.96 -16.03 -21.04
CA HIS A 736 17.51 -16.03 -21.13
C HIS A 736 16.88 -15.27 -19.96
N VAL A 737 16.34 -14.08 -20.22
CA VAL A 737 15.79 -13.18 -19.18
C VAL A 737 14.28 -13.00 -19.33
N LEU A 738 13.55 -13.01 -18.21
CA LEU A 738 12.11 -12.75 -18.14
C LEU A 738 11.82 -11.53 -17.25
N ASP A 739 11.23 -10.48 -17.82
CA ASP A 739 10.57 -9.39 -17.07
C ASP A 739 9.07 -9.71 -16.96
N VAL A 740 8.59 -9.87 -15.73
CA VAL A 740 7.23 -10.34 -15.40
C VAL A 740 6.22 -9.19 -15.30
N SER A 741 6.67 -7.98 -14.93
CA SER A 741 5.74 -6.92 -14.48
C SER A 741 6.28 -5.49 -14.58
N ALA A 742 7.56 -5.27 -14.89
CA ALA A 742 8.08 -3.94 -15.25
C ALA A 742 7.75 -3.53 -16.69
N GLY A 743 7.16 -4.43 -17.48
CA GLY A 743 6.71 -4.16 -18.84
C GLY A 743 7.85 -3.79 -19.80
N GLY A 744 9.10 -4.14 -19.47
CA GLY A 744 10.29 -3.85 -20.26
C GLY A 744 11.39 -3.11 -19.51
N ALA A 745 11.04 -2.33 -18.47
CA ALA A 745 12.01 -1.53 -17.73
C ALA A 745 13.08 -2.39 -17.02
N GLY A 746 12.76 -3.62 -16.62
CA GLY A 746 13.71 -4.53 -16.02
C GLY A 746 14.72 -5.10 -17.02
N VAL A 747 14.29 -5.32 -18.28
CA VAL A 747 15.19 -5.74 -19.37
C VAL A 747 16.17 -4.62 -19.74
N LEU A 748 15.73 -3.36 -19.74
CA LEU A 748 16.61 -2.22 -20.00
C LEU A 748 17.71 -2.12 -18.92
N ALA A 749 17.34 -2.21 -17.64
CA ALA A 749 18.30 -2.23 -16.54
C ALA A 749 19.29 -3.42 -16.61
N TRP A 750 18.83 -4.59 -17.05
CA TRP A 750 19.71 -5.75 -17.28
C TRP A 750 20.68 -5.53 -18.45
N ARG A 751 20.22 -4.94 -19.56
CA ARG A 751 21.06 -4.65 -20.74
C ARG A 751 22.16 -3.66 -20.43
N ASP A 752 21.90 -2.65 -19.60
CA ASP A 752 22.93 -1.68 -19.19
C ASP A 752 24.01 -2.32 -18.30
N ILE A 753 23.68 -3.36 -17.52
CA ILE A 753 24.67 -4.15 -16.78
C ILE A 753 25.49 -5.05 -17.72
N LEU A 754 24.84 -5.71 -18.69
CA LEU A 754 25.56 -6.48 -19.72
C LEU A 754 26.51 -5.60 -20.54
N ARG A 755 26.07 -4.38 -20.87
CA ARG A 755 26.89 -3.37 -21.55
C ARG A 755 28.12 -3.02 -20.71
N ALA A 756 27.93 -2.63 -19.45
CA ALA A 756 29.03 -2.25 -18.57
C ALA A 756 30.04 -3.39 -18.32
N GLU A 757 29.57 -4.64 -18.23
CA GLU A 757 30.45 -5.82 -18.15
C GLU A 757 31.20 -6.10 -19.47
N TRP A 758 30.55 -5.87 -20.62
CA TRP A 758 31.20 -6.01 -21.92
C TRP A 758 32.29 -4.97 -22.14
N GLU A 759 31.99 -3.70 -21.85
CA GLU A 759 32.92 -2.57 -21.93
C GLU A 759 34.12 -2.78 -20.99
N ALA A 760 33.90 -3.36 -19.81
CA ALA A 760 34.97 -3.72 -18.88
C ALA A 760 35.84 -4.90 -19.37
N MET A 761 35.28 -5.87 -20.09
CA MET A 761 36.04 -6.98 -20.69
C MET A 761 36.81 -6.57 -21.95
N THR A 762 36.26 -5.64 -22.75
CA THR A 762 36.77 -5.27 -24.07
C THR A 762 36.91 -3.75 -24.20
N PRO A 763 37.90 -3.13 -23.55
CA PRO A 763 38.03 -1.66 -23.49
C PRO A 763 38.40 -0.98 -24.82
N GLU A 764 38.84 -1.75 -25.83
CA GLU A 764 39.11 -1.25 -27.19
C GLU A 764 37.87 -1.26 -28.11
N HIS A 765 36.72 -1.76 -27.62
CA HIS A 765 35.45 -1.87 -28.35
C HIS A 765 34.79 -0.49 -28.54
N SER A 766 34.25 -0.19 -29.72
CA SER A 766 33.54 1.09 -29.90
C SER A 766 32.13 1.03 -29.30
N SER A 767 31.58 2.16 -28.86
CA SER A 767 30.25 2.20 -28.24
C SER A 767 29.08 1.84 -29.18
N GLU A 768 29.35 1.70 -30.49
CA GLU A 768 28.38 1.30 -31.51
C GLU A 768 28.48 -0.19 -31.89
N ASP A 769 29.56 -0.89 -31.53
CA ASP A 769 29.76 -2.29 -31.88
C ASP A 769 28.83 -3.21 -31.04
N PRO A 770 28.24 -4.27 -31.63
CA PRO A 770 27.25 -5.10 -30.94
C PRO A 770 27.86 -5.99 -29.86
N TYR A 771 27.16 -6.11 -28.72
CA TYR A 771 27.50 -6.98 -27.59
C TYR A 771 26.39 -8.01 -27.32
N PRO A 772 26.68 -9.17 -26.69
CA PRO A 772 25.70 -10.25 -26.54
C PRO A 772 24.63 -9.93 -25.47
N VAL A 773 23.46 -9.46 -25.92
CA VAL A 773 22.29 -9.15 -25.06
C VAL A 773 21.43 -10.37 -24.68
N GLY A 774 21.64 -11.52 -25.33
CA GLY A 774 20.85 -12.74 -25.13
C GLY A 774 19.40 -12.63 -25.62
N ARG A 775 18.51 -13.44 -25.06
CA ARG A 775 17.08 -13.48 -25.40
C ARG A 775 16.24 -12.97 -24.24
N SER A 776 15.65 -11.80 -24.40
CA SER A 776 14.76 -11.23 -23.38
C SER A 776 13.29 -11.51 -23.69
N THR A 777 12.52 -11.80 -22.65
CA THR A 777 11.07 -12.03 -22.70
C THR A 777 10.39 -11.05 -21.75
N VAL A 778 9.33 -10.39 -22.21
CA VAL A 778 8.60 -9.40 -21.42
C VAL A 778 7.13 -9.78 -21.35
N VAL A 779 6.57 -9.84 -20.16
CA VAL A 779 5.12 -10.02 -19.98
C VAL A 779 4.45 -8.66 -20.17
N THR A 780 3.56 -8.57 -21.16
CA THR A 780 2.77 -7.36 -21.43
C THR A 780 1.42 -7.74 -22.04
N GLY A 781 0.37 -7.63 -21.23
CA GLY A 781 -0.99 -8.03 -21.59
C GLY A 781 -1.66 -7.10 -22.59
N SER A 782 -1.46 -5.79 -22.44
CA SER A 782 -2.08 -4.76 -23.29
C SER A 782 -1.24 -4.45 -24.53
N ASP A 783 -1.89 -4.47 -25.69
CA ASP A 783 -1.31 -4.10 -26.98
C ASP A 783 -0.75 -2.66 -26.99
N SER A 784 -1.42 -1.73 -26.30
CA SER A 784 -1.03 -0.32 -26.20
C SER A 784 0.33 -0.13 -25.52
N LEU A 785 0.58 -0.89 -24.44
CA LEU A 785 1.87 -0.87 -23.74
C LEU A 785 2.92 -1.66 -24.51
N ARG A 786 2.53 -2.83 -25.06
CA ARG A 786 3.44 -3.69 -25.84
C ARG A 786 4.03 -2.97 -27.05
N LEU A 787 3.21 -2.22 -27.80
CA LEU A 787 3.67 -1.49 -28.99
C LEU A 787 4.74 -0.45 -28.63
N ARG A 788 4.55 0.30 -27.54
CA ARG A 788 5.53 1.29 -27.07
C ARG A 788 6.78 0.64 -26.50
N ALA A 789 6.64 -0.40 -25.69
CA ALA A 789 7.76 -1.17 -25.16
C ALA A 789 8.61 -1.76 -26.31
N SER A 790 7.97 -2.31 -27.34
CA SER A 790 8.66 -2.87 -28.52
C SER A 790 9.43 -1.83 -29.36
N ALA A 791 9.09 -0.54 -29.27
CA ALA A 791 9.85 0.53 -29.90
C ALA A 791 11.18 0.87 -29.18
N MET A 792 11.38 0.35 -27.96
CA MET A 792 12.58 0.53 -27.13
C MET A 792 13.37 -0.78 -26.91
N LEU A 793 12.80 -1.93 -27.31
CA LEU A 793 13.26 -3.26 -26.90
C LEU A 793 13.51 -4.18 -28.09
N GLU A 794 14.70 -4.06 -28.68
CA GLU A 794 15.21 -4.92 -29.74
C GLU A 794 15.33 -6.39 -29.28
N ASP A 795 15.11 -7.35 -30.19
CA ASP A 795 15.21 -8.80 -29.94
C ASP A 795 14.47 -9.32 -28.68
N THR A 796 13.33 -8.70 -28.35
CA THR A 796 12.48 -9.13 -27.24
C THR A 796 11.23 -9.89 -27.71
N SER A 797 10.87 -10.93 -26.95
CA SER A 797 9.60 -11.66 -27.15
C SER A 797 8.58 -11.23 -26.11
N PHE A 798 7.37 -10.86 -26.55
CA PHE A 798 6.31 -10.40 -25.65
C PHE A 798 5.29 -11.51 -25.38
N LEU A 799 4.99 -11.76 -24.09
CA LEU A 799 3.98 -12.70 -23.64
C LEU A 799 2.76 -11.94 -23.09
N PRO A 800 1.52 -12.23 -23.53
CA PRO A 800 0.33 -11.54 -23.01
C PRO A 800 -0.02 -11.95 -21.56
N ARG A 801 0.50 -13.10 -21.10
CA ARG A 801 0.39 -13.60 -19.72
C ARG A 801 1.52 -14.58 -19.44
N LEU A 802 1.86 -14.78 -18.17
CA LEU A 802 2.75 -15.86 -17.76
C LEU A 802 2.18 -17.24 -18.19
N PRO A 803 3.04 -18.17 -18.62
CA PRO A 803 2.71 -19.59 -18.60
C PRO A 803 2.42 -20.02 -17.17
N ASP A 804 1.40 -20.85 -16.98
CA ASP A 804 1.15 -21.54 -15.72
C ASP A 804 1.78 -22.93 -15.83
N TYR A 805 2.76 -23.22 -14.96
CA TYR A 805 3.41 -24.52 -14.83
C TYR A 805 3.08 -25.22 -13.51
N VAL A 806 2.25 -24.62 -12.64
CA VAL A 806 1.76 -25.29 -11.41
C VAL A 806 0.71 -26.32 -11.77
N HIS A 807 -0.20 -25.98 -12.69
CA HIS A 807 -1.28 -26.87 -13.13
C HIS A 807 -0.92 -27.71 -14.37
N VAL A 808 0.35 -27.72 -14.81
CA VAL A 808 0.81 -28.50 -15.96
C VAL A 808 1.31 -29.86 -15.52
N ARG A 809 0.57 -30.90 -15.93
CA ARG A 809 0.88 -32.31 -15.67
C ARG A 809 2.34 -32.66 -15.98
N GLU A 810 2.99 -33.28 -15.01
CA GLU A 810 4.40 -33.71 -15.14
C GLU A 810 4.52 -35.06 -15.86
N LYS A 811 3.49 -35.90 -15.74
CA LYS A 811 3.41 -37.25 -16.32
C LYS A 811 2.21 -37.35 -17.27
N PRO A 812 2.19 -38.30 -18.22
CA PRO A 812 0.97 -38.70 -18.91
C PRO A 812 -0.09 -39.14 -17.89
N THR A 813 -1.35 -38.73 -18.10
CA THR A 813 -2.48 -39.13 -17.24
C THR A 813 -3.39 -40.08 -18.00
N LEU A 814 -4.25 -40.82 -17.29
CA LEU A 814 -5.26 -41.71 -17.89
C LEU A 814 -6.22 -41.01 -18.88
N GLN A 815 -6.26 -39.68 -18.85
CA GLN A 815 -7.10 -38.84 -19.71
C GLN A 815 -6.32 -38.20 -20.88
N ASP A 816 -4.98 -38.19 -20.82
CA ASP A 816 -4.12 -37.58 -21.84
C ASP A 816 -2.73 -38.24 -21.89
N GLU A 817 -2.58 -39.22 -22.78
CA GLU A 817 -1.35 -40.01 -22.97
C GLU A 817 -0.19 -39.24 -23.62
N ARG A 818 -0.43 -38.01 -24.13
CA ARG A 818 0.61 -37.21 -24.79
C ARG A 818 1.79 -36.95 -23.85
N ALA A 819 3.00 -36.80 -24.39
CA ALA A 819 4.15 -36.36 -23.62
C ALA A 819 3.87 -34.98 -22.97
N PRO A 820 4.37 -34.71 -21.74
CA PRO A 820 4.20 -33.41 -21.09
C PRO A 820 4.83 -32.30 -21.95
N PRO A 821 4.23 -31.09 -21.97
CA PRO A 821 4.75 -29.99 -22.78
C PRO A 821 6.11 -29.53 -22.25
N LYS A 822 7.06 -29.25 -23.17
CA LYS A 822 8.39 -28.75 -22.81
C LYS A 822 8.26 -27.42 -22.05
N ARG A 823 8.66 -27.40 -20.77
CA ARG A 823 8.73 -26.19 -19.95
C ARG A 823 9.85 -25.28 -20.49
N LYS A 824 9.56 -24.00 -20.70
CA LYS A 824 10.57 -22.98 -20.96
C LYS A 824 11.18 -22.54 -19.64
N GLN A 825 12.50 -22.47 -19.58
CA GLN A 825 13.25 -22.02 -18.42
C GLN A 825 13.93 -20.68 -18.73
N TYR A 826 14.18 -19.89 -17.69
CA TYR A 826 14.86 -18.60 -17.77
C TYR A 826 15.99 -18.56 -16.75
N ASP A 827 17.14 -18.01 -17.15
CA ASP A 827 18.32 -17.87 -16.30
C ASP A 827 18.13 -16.74 -15.29
N ILE A 828 17.38 -15.70 -15.67
CA ILE A 828 17.04 -14.58 -14.77
C ILE A 828 15.56 -14.25 -14.90
N ILE A 829 14.86 -14.15 -13.77
CA ILE A 829 13.46 -13.70 -13.69
C ILE A 829 13.38 -12.46 -12.80
N ILE A 830 12.83 -11.37 -13.33
CA ILE A 830 12.65 -10.09 -12.64
C ILE A 830 11.15 -9.80 -12.51
N ALA A 831 10.65 -9.78 -11.28
CA ALA A 831 9.23 -9.53 -10.98
C ALA A 831 9.05 -8.36 -10.00
N PRO A 832 9.06 -7.11 -10.50
CA PRO A 832 8.81 -5.91 -9.70
C PRO A 832 7.31 -5.63 -9.57
N HIS A 833 6.84 -5.42 -8.34
CA HIS A 833 5.47 -5.03 -8.00
C HIS A 833 4.36 -6.03 -8.42
N SER A 834 4.67 -7.33 -8.46
CA SER A 834 3.72 -8.38 -8.87
C SER A 834 2.97 -9.07 -7.72
N LEU A 835 3.35 -8.86 -6.45
CA LEU A 835 2.87 -9.65 -5.31
C LEU A 835 1.81 -8.96 -4.48
N LEU A 836 1.86 -7.63 -4.41
CA LEU A 836 0.97 -6.80 -3.59
C LEU A 836 -0.44 -6.64 -4.19
N GLY A 837 -0.57 -6.79 -5.52
CA GLY A 837 -1.86 -6.76 -6.24
C GLY A 837 -2.72 -8.01 -6.03
N ILE A 838 -2.09 -9.14 -5.69
CA ILE A 838 -2.78 -10.39 -5.37
C ILE A 838 -3.27 -10.30 -3.93
N GLU A 839 -4.58 -10.37 -3.67
CA GLU A 839 -5.12 -10.23 -2.30
C GLU A 839 -4.84 -11.48 -1.46
N GLU A 840 -5.22 -12.67 -1.96
CA GLU A 840 -5.17 -13.92 -1.24
C GLU A 840 -3.75 -14.50 -1.13
N GLU A 841 -3.38 -14.93 0.09
CA GLU A 841 -2.05 -15.46 0.36
C GLU A 841 -1.74 -16.76 -0.41
N PHE A 842 -2.75 -17.60 -0.68
CA PHE A 842 -2.54 -18.84 -1.44
C PHE A 842 -2.24 -18.57 -2.91
N LEU A 843 -2.95 -17.64 -3.56
CA LEU A 843 -2.66 -17.21 -4.93
C LEU A 843 -1.28 -16.55 -5.03
N ARG A 844 -0.88 -15.76 -4.02
CA ARG A 844 0.46 -15.16 -3.98
C ARG A 844 1.56 -16.23 -3.86
N LYS A 845 1.32 -17.29 -3.08
CA LYS A 845 2.22 -18.45 -2.97
C LYS A 845 2.28 -19.23 -4.29
N GLU A 846 1.14 -19.49 -4.92
CA GLU A 846 1.03 -20.14 -6.22
C GLU A 846 1.79 -19.35 -7.31
N HIS A 847 1.66 -18.02 -7.33
CA HIS A 847 2.41 -17.16 -8.24
C HIS A 847 3.93 -17.28 -8.04
N VAL A 848 4.42 -17.26 -6.79
CA VAL A 848 5.84 -17.45 -6.47
C VAL A 848 6.31 -18.87 -6.87
N GLN A 849 5.49 -19.89 -6.66
CA GLN A 849 5.77 -21.27 -7.10
C GLN A 849 5.85 -21.39 -8.62
N ASN A 850 4.98 -20.69 -9.36
CA ASN A 850 5.04 -20.65 -10.81
C ASN A 850 6.32 -19.98 -11.32
N LEU A 851 6.73 -18.87 -10.69
CA LEU A 851 8.02 -18.21 -11.00
C LEU A 851 9.22 -19.10 -10.68
N TRP A 852 9.20 -19.85 -9.58
CA TRP A 852 10.24 -20.84 -9.27
C TRP A 852 10.30 -21.95 -10.35
N ASN A 853 9.14 -22.46 -10.79
CA ASN A 853 9.05 -23.48 -11.84
C ASN A 853 9.50 -23.00 -13.23
N LEU A 854 9.41 -21.68 -13.50
CA LEU A 854 9.92 -21.03 -14.71
C LEU A 854 11.44 -20.79 -14.65
N LEU A 855 12.06 -20.86 -13.47
CA LEU A 855 13.48 -20.59 -13.27
C LEU A 855 14.35 -21.79 -13.67
N ASN A 856 15.48 -21.51 -14.33
CA ASN A 856 16.48 -22.53 -14.67
C ASN A 856 16.96 -23.25 -13.39
N PRO A 857 16.80 -24.58 -13.28
CA PRO A 857 17.21 -25.35 -12.11
C PRO A 857 18.73 -25.47 -11.96
N ASN A 858 19.52 -25.01 -12.93
CA ASN A 858 20.98 -25.08 -12.93
C ASN A 858 21.60 -23.67 -12.73
N GLY A 859 21.32 -23.01 -11.61
CA GLY A 859 21.94 -21.74 -11.23
C GLY A 859 21.14 -20.47 -11.57
N GLY A 860 19.87 -20.59 -11.99
CA GLY A 860 19.03 -19.43 -12.33
C GLY A 860 18.71 -18.53 -11.13
N VAL A 861 18.53 -17.22 -11.38
CA VAL A 861 18.29 -16.19 -10.36
C VAL A 861 16.89 -15.57 -10.47
N LEU A 862 16.10 -15.65 -9.41
CA LEU A 862 14.78 -15.02 -9.30
C LEU A 862 14.84 -13.79 -8.38
N ILE A 863 14.39 -12.65 -8.90
CA ILE A 863 14.33 -11.35 -8.22
C ILE A 863 12.87 -10.94 -8.05
N LEU A 864 12.43 -10.87 -6.79
CA LEU A 864 11.12 -10.36 -6.40
C LEU A 864 11.32 -9.02 -5.68
N LEU A 865 10.64 -7.96 -6.11
CA LEU A 865 10.72 -6.67 -5.43
C LEU A 865 9.36 -5.97 -5.34
N GLU A 866 9.15 -5.25 -4.24
CA GLU A 866 7.91 -4.55 -3.91
C GLU A 866 8.17 -3.17 -3.31
N LYS A 867 7.10 -2.39 -3.22
CA LYS A 867 7.17 -1.02 -2.69
C LYS A 867 7.55 -1.00 -1.21
N GLY A 868 8.44 -0.08 -0.83
CA GLY A 868 9.11 -0.02 0.47
C GLY A 868 8.24 0.54 1.61
N HIS A 869 7.09 -0.08 1.82
CA HIS A 869 6.20 0.14 2.96
C HIS A 869 5.78 -1.20 3.58
N GLN A 870 5.09 -1.14 4.72
CA GLN A 870 4.76 -2.32 5.53
C GLN A 870 4.16 -3.48 4.72
N LYS A 871 3.09 -3.27 3.93
CA LYS A 871 2.47 -4.34 3.13
C LYS A 871 3.37 -4.91 2.03
N GLY A 872 4.20 -4.09 1.37
CA GLY A 872 5.13 -4.58 0.34
C GLY A 872 6.23 -5.44 0.94
N PHE A 873 6.73 -5.07 2.12
CA PHE A 873 7.60 -5.93 2.92
C PHE A 873 6.89 -7.23 3.35
N GLU A 874 5.63 -7.18 3.82
CA GLU A 874 4.86 -8.39 4.17
C GLU A 874 4.73 -9.36 2.98
N ALA A 875 4.51 -8.85 1.76
CA ALA A 875 4.43 -9.66 0.55
C ALA A 875 5.77 -10.36 0.21
N VAL A 876 6.88 -9.60 0.17
CA VAL A 876 8.22 -10.13 -0.12
C VAL A 876 8.73 -11.07 0.98
N ALA A 877 8.49 -10.75 2.25
CA ALA A 877 8.88 -11.60 3.36
C ALA A 877 8.04 -12.90 3.43
N GLY A 878 6.77 -12.85 3.02
CA GLY A 878 5.94 -14.03 2.81
C GLY A 878 6.46 -14.94 1.70
N ALA A 879 6.91 -14.36 0.58
CA ALA A 879 7.57 -15.10 -0.50
C ALA A 879 8.89 -15.75 -0.02
N ARG A 880 9.74 -15.01 0.72
CA ARG A 880 10.96 -15.54 1.34
C ARG A 880 10.69 -16.72 2.28
N ASP A 881 9.71 -16.59 3.17
CA ASP A 881 9.33 -17.64 4.13
C ASP A 881 8.81 -18.89 3.42
N MET A 882 8.03 -18.73 2.34
CA MET A 882 7.62 -19.85 1.48
C MET A 882 8.81 -20.55 0.81
N LEU A 883 9.72 -19.79 0.19
CA LEU A 883 10.87 -20.34 -0.55
C LEU A 883 11.77 -21.17 0.37
N LEU A 884 12.08 -20.69 1.57
CA LEU A 884 12.88 -21.42 2.57
C LEU A 884 12.16 -22.65 3.15
N LYS A 885 10.82 -22.60 3.26
CA LYS A 885 10.05 -23.73 3.80
C LYS A 885 9.85 -24.86 2.80
N ARG A 886 9.72 -24.56 1.50
CA ARG A 886 9.35 -25.55 0.48
C ARG A 886 10.44 -25.90 -0.53
N PHE A 887 11.30 -24.95 -0.91
CA PHE A 887 12.16 -25.13 -2.09
C PHE A 887 13.65 -25.08 -1.77
N ILE A 888 14.09 -24.11 -0.97
CA ILE A 888 15.51 -23.89 -0.69
C ILE A 888 15.93 -24.69 0.54
N SER A 889 16.88 -25.60 0.39
CA SER A 889 17.56 -26.24 1.52
C SER A 889 18.31 -25.22 2.38
N SER A 890 18.16 -25.30 3.70
CA SER A 890 18.94 -24.52 4.66
C SER A 890 19.61 -25.46 5.68
N PRO A 891 20.74 -25.06 6.29
CA PRO A 891 21.29 -25.78 7.44
C PRO A 891 20.20 -26.07 8.48
N GLY A 892 20.07 -27.34 8.89
CA GLY A 892 19.04 -27.80 9.81
C GLY A 892 17.62 -27.97 9.23
N SER A 893 17.35 -27.69 7.95
CA SER A 893 16.04 -27.91 7.33
C SER A 893 16.14 -28.29 5.86
N THR A 894 16.38 -29.57 5.60
CA THR A 894 16.57 -30.20 4.28
C THR A 894 15.30 -30.81 3.69
N THR A 895 14.30 -31.14 4.51
CA THR A 895 13.01 -31.71 4.09
C THR A 895 11.83 -30.85 4.55
N TYR A 896 10.64 -31.09 4.00
CA TYR A 896 9.37 -30.57 4.51
C TYR A 896 8.25 -31.60 4.38
N GLU A 897 7.24 -31.51 5.25
CA GLU A 897 6.07 -32.41 5.24
C GLU A 897 5.08 -32.06 4.14
N ASN A 898 4.67 -33.08 3.37
CA ASN A 898 3.59 -32.97 2.39
C ASN A 898 2.24 -33.12 3.09
N LEU A 899 1.54 -32.01 3.32
CA LEU A 899 0.24 -31.97 4.00
C LEU A 899 -0.94 -32.50 3.16
N THR A 900 -0.69 -33.04 1.96
CA THR A 900 -1.75 -33.49 1.05
C THR A 900 -2.05 -34.98 1.27
N GLU A 901 -3.29 -35.32 1.61
CA GLU A 901 -3.76 -36.67 2.00
C GLU A 901 -3.84 -37.68 0.83
N SER A 902 -2.76 -37.85 0.06
CA SER A 902 -2.66 -38.85 -1.02
C SER A 902 -1.96 -40.12 -0.51
N PRO A 903 -2.58 -41.32 -0.53
CA PRO A 903 -2.01 -42.54 0.04
C PRO A 903 -0.75 -43.12 -0.64
N GLU A 904 -0.24 -42.47 -1.69
CA GLU A 904 0.78 -43.02 -2.61
C GLU A 904 2.00 -42.10 -2.81
N GLU A 905 2.10 -40.97 -2.09
CA GLU A 905 3.25 -40.05 -2.16
C GLU A 905 4.04 -40.03 -0.84
N ASP A 906 5.36 -39.82 -0.91
CA ASP A 906 6.23 -39.73 0.26
C ASP A 906 5.82 -38.58 1.19
N THR A 907 5.75 -38.88 2.49
CA THR A 907 5.26 -37.91 3.51
C THR A 907 6.19 -36.71 3.69
N PHE A 908 7.46 -36.87 3.31
CA PHE A 908 8.49 -35.83 3.37
C PHE A 908 9.07 -35.61 1.97
N ILE A 909 9.11 -34.36 1.53
CA ILE A 909 9.72 -33.95 0.25
C ILE A 909 11.09 -33.34 0.55
N GLU A 910 12.12 -33.78 -0.17
CA GLU A 910 13.46 -33.18 -0.13
C GLU A 910 13.45 -31.82 -0.82
N LYS A 911 14.11 -30.83 -0.21
CA LYS A 911 14.26 -29.49 -0.79
C LYS A 911 15.40 -29.48 -1.81
N GLU A 912 15.26 -28.61 -2.80
CA GLU A 912 16.29 -28.38 -3.81
C GLU A 912 17.48 -27.59 -3.23
N ALA A 913 18.67 -27.80 -3.81
CA ALA A 913 19.79 -26.90 -3.59
C ALA A 913 19.44 -25.48 -4.04
N GLY A 914 19.89 -24.48 -3.30
CA GLY A 914 19.61 -23.07 -3.59
C GLY A 914 20.04 -22.16 -2.45
N MET A 915 20.02 -20.85 -2.71
CA MET A 915 20.42 -19.85 -1.72
C MET A 915 19.73 -18.50 -1.95
N ILE A 916 19.61 -17.72 -0.89
CA ILE A 916 19.31 -16.28 -0.95
C ILE A 916 20.61 -15.58 -1.32
N VAL A 917 20.64 -14.95 -2.50
CA VAL A 917 21.75 -14.12 -2.94
C VAL A 917 21.74 -12.81 -2.15
N ALA A 918 20.61 -12.09 -2.13
CA ALA A 918 20.47 -10.78 -1.51
C ALA A 918 19.00 -10.50 -1.10
N PRO A 919 18.70 -9.51 -0.24
CA PRO A 919 19.60 -8.70 0.56
C PRO A 919 20.07 -9.40 1.84
N CYS A 920 19.31 -10.38 2.34
CA CYS A 920 19.65 -11.12 3.55
C CYS A 920 21.01 -11.81 3.39
N THR A 921 21.80 -11.85 4.45
CA THR A 921 23.00 -12.68 4.53
C THR A 921 22.72 -14.01 5.24
N ASN A 922 21.61 -14.11 5.98
CA ASN A 922 21.15 -15.36 6.62
C ASN A 922 19.97 -16.03 5.88
N HIS A 923 19.88 -17.35 6.07
CA HIS A 923 18.83 -18.23 5.55
C HIS A 923 17.81 -18.67 6.61
N ASN A 924 17.94 -18.15 7.83
CA ASN A 924 17.00 -18.39 8.94
C ASN A 924 15.68 -17.64 8.70
N LYS A 925 14.66 -17.88 9.53
CA LYS A 925 13.42 -17.08 9.51
C LYS A 925 13.76 -15.60 9.72
N CYS A 926 13.19 -14.70 8.92
CA CYS A 926 13.54 -13.28 8.99
C CYS A 926 13.10 -12.68 10.33
N PRO A 927 14.00 -12.04 11.12
CA PRO A 927 13.65 -11.49 12.44
C PRO A 927 12.61 -10.36 12.37
N MET A 928 12.50 -9.66 11.24
CA MET A 928 11.47 -8.65 11.01
C MET A 928 10.13 -9.24 10.51
N TYR A 929 10.03 -10.56 10.32
CA TYR A 929 8.84 -11.27 9.84
C TYR A 929 8.54 -12.51 10.71
N GLN A 930 8.52 -12.33 12.03
CA GLN A 930 8.12 -13.40 12.97
C GLN A 930 6.62 -13.73 12.85
N ILE A 931 5.77 -12.70 12.74
CA ILE A 931 4.31 -12.81 12.57
C ILE A 931 3.98 -12.74 11.07
N PRO A 932 3.47 -13.83 10.46
CA PRO A 932 3.09 -13.85 9.05
C PRO A 932 1.73 -13.16 8.80
N GLY A 933 1.53 -12.72 7.57
CA GLY A 933 0.31 -12.06 7.12
C GLY A 933 0.19 -10.61 7.58
N HIS A 934 -1.02 -10.04 7.44
CA HIS A 934 -1.25 -8.62 7.70
C HIS A 934 -1.22 -8.27 9.18
N THR A 935 -0.28 -7.40 9.54
CA THR A 935 -0.15 -6.86 10.89
C THR A 935 -0.65 -5.41 10.99
N LYS A 936 -1.14 -5.01 12.16
CA LYS A 936 -1.49 -3.61 12.45
C LYS A 936 -0.39 -2.98 13.30
N GLY A 937 0.13 -1.84 12.85
CA GLY A 937 1.08 -1.04 13.62
C GLY A 937 2.54 -1.52 13.60
N ARG A 938 2.95 -2.37 12.64
CA ARG A 938 4.36 -2.71 12.44
C ARG A 938 5.13 -1.45 12.03
N ARG A 939 6.13 -1.06 12.82
CA ARG A 939 7.01 0.10 12.53
C ARG A 939 8.36 -0.33 11.96
N ASP A 940 8.83 -1.51 12.37
CA ASP A 940 10.12 -2.05 11.96
C ASP A 940 9.91 -3.08 10.84
N TYR A 941 10.44 -2.79 9.64
CA TYR A 941 10.37 -3.62 8.43
C TYR A 941 11.56 -3.34 7.51
N CYS A 942 12.06 -4.38 6.83
CA CYS A 942 13.27 -4.27 6.01
C CYS A 942 12.93 -3.67 4.64
N HIS A 943 13.52 -2.53 4.33
CA HIS A 943 13.47 -1.89 3.02
C HIS A 943 14.80 -1.20 2.72
N PHE A 944 14.95 -0.78 1.47
CA PHE A 944 16.13 -0.14 0.89
C PHE A 944 15.70 1.14 0.19
N GLN A 945 16.67 2.02 -0.09
CA GLN A 945 16.44 3.27 -0.78
C GLN A 945 17.41 3.41 -1.97
N GLN A 946 16.90 3.84 -3.13
CA GLN A 946 17.71 4.20 -4.28
C GLN A 946 17.29 5.59 -4.78
N ARG A 947 18.26 6.48 -4.94
CA ARG A 947 18.04 7.80 -5.52
C ARG A 947 18.16 7.76 -7.03
N TYR A 948 17.25 8.45 -7.73
CA TYR A 948 17.37 8.73 -9.17
C TYR A 948 16.98 10.17 -9.49
N ILE A 949 17.47 10.69 -10.62
CA ILE A 949 17.02 11.99 -11.15
C ILE A 949 15.76 11.79 -11.99
N ARG A 950 14.69 12.52 -11.65
CA ARG A 950 13.42 12.48 -12.40
C ARG A 950 13.65 12.99 -13.82
N PRO A 951 13.21 12.26 -14.87
CA PRO A 951 13.21 12.77 -16.24
C PRO A 951 12.31 14.00 -16.40
N ALA A 952 12.58 14.84 -17.40
CA ALA A 952 11.85 16.10 -17.64
C ALA A 952 10.33 15.91 -17.86
N PHE A 953 9.88 14.76 -18.38
CA PHE A 953 8.45 14.45 -18.44
C PHE A 953 7.84 14.22 -17.06
N LEU A 954 8.52 13.50 -16.17
CA LEU A 954 8.05 13.20 -14.81
C LEU A 954 8.08 14.43 -13.91
N GLN A 955 9.11 15.29 -14.04
CA GLN A 955 9.17 16.59 -13.36
C GLN A 955 7.93 17.44 -13.69
N ARG A 956 7.54 17.51 -14.97
CA ARG A 956 6.35 18.26 -15.44
C ARG A 956 5.03 17.65 -14.96
N ILE A 957 4.92 16.32 -14.87
CA ILE A 957 3.73 15.64 -14.33
C ILE A 957 3.54 15.93 -12.84
N ILE A 958 4.62 15.92 -12.05
CA ILE A 958 4.57 16.19 -10.60
C ILE A 958 4.51 17.71 -10.32
N GLY A 959 4.91 18.56 -11.26
CA GLY A 959 5.06 20.00 -11.04
C GLY A 959 6.27 20.33 -10.16
N ALA A 960 7.33 19.53 -10.23
CA ALA A 960 8.56 19.77 -9.47
C ALA A 960 9.32 20.97 -10.05
N LYS A 961 9.59 21.99 -9.22
CA LYS A 961 10.41 23.16 -9.57
C LYS A 961 11.85 23.00 -9.04
N ASP A 962 12.01 22.74 -7.75
CA ASP A 962 13.31 22.86 -7.06
C ASP A 962 13.97 21.51 -6.73
N ARG A 963 13.18 20.42 -6.66
CA ARG A 963 13.67 19.09 -6.23
C ARG A 963 13.53 18.04 -7.34
N ASN A 964 14.55 17.97 -8.19
CA ASN A 964 14.58 17.11 -9.37
C ASN A 964 14.98 15.64 -9.10
N HIS A 965 15.34 15.28 -7.86
CA HIS A 965 15.64 13.90 -7.47
C HIS A 965 14.48 13.25 -6.71
N GLU A 966 14.44 11.92 -6.76
CA GLU A 966 13.50 11.09 -6.01
C GLU A 966 14.23 9.96 -5.29
N ASP A 967 13.81 9.71 -4.05
CA ASP A 967 14.31 8.64 -3.19
C ASP A 967 13.28 7.49 -3.17
N LEU A 968 13.45 6.52 -4.08
CA LEU A 968 12.60 5.34 -4.17
C LEU A 968 12.85 4.43 -2.98
N LYS A 969 11.77 3.92 -2.38
CA LYS A 969 11.84 2.91 -1.32
C LYS A 969 11.26 1.60 -1.80
N PHE A 970 11.99 0.51 -1.60
CA PHE A 970 11.59 -0.84 -2.01
C PHE A 970 12.07 -1.91 -1.04
N SER A 971 11.35 -3.03 -0.98
CA SER A 971 11.75 -4.25 -0.30
C SER A 971 11.95 -5.33 -1.36
N TYR A 972 13.00 -6.14 -1.30
CA TYR A 972 13.28 -7.14 -2.33
C TYR A 972 13.88 -8.42 -1.75
N ILE A 973 13.90 -9.46 -2.57
CA ILE A 973 14.73 -10.66 -2.40
C ILE A 973 15.22 -11.15 -3.77
N ALA A 974 16.47 -11.56 -3.82
CA ALA A 974 17.08 -12.29 -4.92
C ALA A 974 17.50 -13.68 -4.44
N VAL A 975 17.05 -14.73 -5.12
CA VAL A 975 17.36 -16.13 -4.80
C VAL A 975 17.94 -16.85 -6.01
N GLN A 976 18.81 -17.82 -5.78
CA GLN A 976 19.39 -18.70 -6.79
C GLN A 976 18.88 -20.13 -6.58
N ARG A 977 18.57 -20.83 -7.68
CA ARG A 977 18.10 -22.23 -7.69
C ARG A 977 19.18 -23.18 -8.21
N GLY A 978 19.29 -24.35 -7.62
CA GLY A 978 20.20 -25.44 -8.02
C GLY A 978 21.63 -25.32 -7.53
N VAL A 979 22.07 -24.10 -7.22
CA VAL A 979 23.42 -23.79 -6.75
C VAL A 979 23.33 -23.25 -5.33
N ASP A 980 24.17 -23.77 -4.44
CA ASP A 980 24.31 -23.26 -3.07
C ASP A 980 25.78 -23.01 -2.76
N ARG A 981 26.21 -21.77 -3.01
CA ARG A 981 27.60 -21.35 -2.75
C ARG A 981 28.01 -21.42 -1.29
N ARG A 982 27.08 -21.56 -0.33
CA ARG A 982 27.47 -21.83 1.06
C ARG A 982 28.19 -23.18 1.19
N VAL A 983 27.79 -24.15 0.38
CA VAL A 983 28.40 -25.48 0.34
C VAL A 983 29.63 -25.47 -0.57
N GLU A 984 29.53 -24.86 -1.75
CA GLU A 984 30.64 -24.82 -2.72
C GLU A 984 31.84 -23.99 -2.22
N ASP A 985 31.60 -22.77 -1.74
CA ASP A 985 32.64 -21.85 -1.23
C ASP A 985 32.91 -22.06 0.28
N SER A 986 32.29 -23.07 0.92
CA SER A 986 32.43 -23.38 2.36
C SER A 986 32.14 -22.19 3.31
N ILE A 987 31.08 -21.45 3.03
CA ILE A 987 30.74 -20.19 3.73
C ILE A 987 30.09 -20.48 5.10
N ILE A 988 30.81 -20.13 6.17
CA ILE A 988 30.29 -20.18 7.54
C ILE A 988 29.16 -19.14 7.72
N GLN A 989 28.04 -19.58 8.28
CA GLN A 989 26.90 -18.75 8.67
C GLN A 989 26.51 -19.05 10.14
N GLY A 990 25.73 -18.18 10.78
CA GLY A 990 25.30 -18.36 12.16
C GLY A 990 25.97 -17.39 13.14
N THR A 991 26.11 -17.82 14.39
CA THR A 991 26.75 -17.07 15.48
C THR A 991 28.23 -16.86 15.23
N GLU A 992 28.97 -17.90 14.85
CA GLU A 992 30.41 -17.85 14.57
C GLU A 992 30.77 -16.75 13.54
N ALA A 993 30.01 -16.67 12.45
CA ALA A 993 30.19 -15.63 11.44
C ALA A 993 29.85 -14.22 11.96
N ALA A 994 28.85 -14.10 12.83
CA ALA A 994 28.50 -12.83 13.47
C ALA A 994 29.57 -12.38 14.49
N ASP A 995 30.18 -13.32 15.21
CA ASP A 995 31.28 -13.08 16.15
C ASP A 995 32.56 -12.68 15.42
N ALA A 996 32.91 -13.38 14.34
CA ALA A 996 34.05 -13.03 13.48
C ALA A 996 33.88 -11.63 12.87
N ALA A 997 32.70 -11.31 12.34
CA ALA A 997 32.41 -9.96 11.81
C ALA A 997 32.35 -8.87 12.90
N PHE A 998 32.09 -9.23 14.16
CA PHE A 998 32.12 -8.30 15.30
C PHE A 998 33.55 -7.97 15.74
N ASN A 999 34.44 -8.97 15.75
CA ASN A 999 35.88 -8.76 15.93
C ASN A 999 36.46 -7.90 14.80
N GLY A 1000 35.99 -8.14 13.57
CA GLY A 1000 36.29 -7.33 12.38
C GLY A 1000 37.39 -7.91 11.51
N TYR A 1001 37.39 -7.49 10.25
CA TYR A 1001 38.31 -7.92 9.19
C TYR A 1001 39.22 -6.79 8.72
N GLU A 1002 39.56 -5.83 9.60
CA GLU A 1002 40.39 -4.66 9.27
C GLU A 1002 41.82 -5.05 8.87
N ASP A 1003 42.39 -6.08 9.51
CA ASP A 1003 43.72 -6.61 9.19
C ASP A 1003 43.71 -7.71 8.10
N ALA A 1004 42.54 -8.10 7.58
CA ALA A 1004 42.40 -9.24 6.66
C ALA A 1004 42.80 -8.92 5.20
N VAL A 1005 43.01 -7.64 4.87
CA VAL A 1005 43.45 -7.17 3.56
C VAL A 1005 44.69 -6.30 3.77
N GLU A 1006 45.84 -6.74 3.28
CA GLU A 1006 47.05 -5.92 3.36
C GLU A 1006 46.88 -4.64 2.53
N MET A 1007 46.73 -3.50 3.22
CA MET A 1007 46.78 -2.19 2.57
C MET A 1007 48.19 -1.97 1.99
N PRO A 1008 48.34 -1.44 0.77
CA PRO A 1008 49.65 -1.19 0.19
C PRO A 1008 50.40 -0.15 1.04
N LYS A 1009 51.41 -0.62 1.78
CA LYS A 1009 52.32 0.23 2.55
C LYS A 1009 53.20 1.00 1.57
N GLN A 1010 52.98 2.31 1.49
CA GLN A 1010 53.98 3.21 0.89
C GLN A 1010 55.15 3.34 1.87
N GLU A 1011 56.24 2.63 1.60
CA GLU A 1011 57.52 2.87 2.26
C GLU A 1011 58.07 4.23 1.82
N ALA A 1012 57.99 5.21 2.74
CA ALA A 1012 58.53 6.53 2.54
C ALA A 1012 60.00 6.58 3.00
N GLU A 1013 60.91 5.96 2.25
CA GLU A 1013 62.35 6.24 2.36
C GLU A 1013 62.95 6.60 1.00
N ALA A 1014 63.71 7.70 0.98
CA ALA A 1014 64.25 8.31 -0.23
C ALA A 1014 65.63 7.74 -0.57
N SER A 1015 65.85 7.40 -1.84
CA SER A 1015 67.17 7.52 -2.49
C SER A 1015 67.02 7.68 -4.01
N SER A 1016 68.05 8.25 -4.64
CA SER A 1016 68.03 8.78 -6.01
C SER A 1016 68.63 7.83 -7.04
N ASP A 1017 68.34 8.12 -8.33
CA ASP A 1017 69.07 7.69 -9.54
C ASP A 1017 69.15 6.15 -9.80
N GLU A 1018 68.75 5.56 -10.94
CA GLU A 1018 68.90 5.95 -12.34
C GLU A 1018 67.84 5.25 -13.22
N ALA A 1019 67.68 5.69 -14.47
CA ALA A 1019 66.79 5.06 -15.44
C ALA A 1019 67.48 3.95 -16.26
N VAL A 1020 66.90 2.74 -16.29
CA VAL A 1020 67.14 1.75 -17.34
C VAL A 1020 65.81 1.14 -17.77
N ALA A 1021 65.53 1.16 -19.07
CA ALA A 1021 64.35 0.53 -19.66
C ALA A 1021 64.56 -0.97 -19.88
N SER A 1022 63.56 -1.77 -19.55
CA SER A 1022 63.45 -3.16 -20.04
C SER A 1022 61.99 -3.50 -20.27
N GLU A 1023 61.65 -3.86 -21.51
CA GLU A 1023 60.33 -4.30 -21.92
C GLU A 1023 59.92 -5.58 -21.17
N THR A 1024 58.65 -5.69 -20.77
CA THR A 1024 58.05 -6.98 -20.40
C THR A 1024 56.59 -6.97 -20.82
N GLN A 1025 56.15 -8.06 -21.45
CA GLN A 1025 54.83 -8.18 -22.08
C GLN A 1025 53.70 -8.26 -21.04
N PRO A 1026 52.49 -7.73 -21.35
CA PRO A 1026 51.33 -7.92 -20.48
C PRO A 1026 50.82 -9.37 -20.58
N THR A 1027 51.06 -10.17 -19.53
CA THR A 1027 50.30 -11.39 -19.27
C THR A 1027 48.91 -11.04 -18.73
N PRO A 1028 47.85 -11.78 -19.10
CA PRO A 1028 46.48 -11.46 -18.68
C PRO A 1028 46.29 -11.65 -17.16
N PRO A 1029 45.48 -10.81 -16.49
CA PRO A 1029 45.21 -10.94 -15.06
C PRO A 1029 44.24 -12.10 -14.79
N THR A 1030 44.64 -13.03 -13.92
CA THR A 1030 43.77 -14.10 -13.39
C THR A 1030 43.06 -13.58 -12.13
N GLU A 1031 41.73 -13.50 -12.15
CA GLU A 1031 40.91 -12.68 -11.25
C GLU A 1031 40.59 -13.31 -9.88
N GLN A 1032 41.60 -13.73 -9.09
CA GLN A 1032 41.37 -14.32 -7.75
C GLN A 1032 42.17 -13.70 -6.60
N GLN A 1033 42.69 -12.48 -6.76
CA GLN A 1033 43.38 -11.74 -5.70
C GLN A 1033 42.70 -10.38 -5.46
N GLU A 1034 42.09 -10.19 -4.28
CA GLU A 1034 42.02 -8.91 -3.51
C GLU A 1034 41.01 -8.90 -2.32
N THR A 1035 40.18 -9.93 -2.09
CA THR A 1035 39.15 -9.91 -1.02
C THR A 1035 39.60 -10.37 0.38
N GLY A 1036 40.86 -10.78 0.56
CA GLY A 1036 41.34 -11.33 1.85
C GLY A 1036 40.61 -12.61 2.32
N GLY A 1037 39.87 -13.27 1.43
CA GLY A 1037 39.06 -14.46 1.75
C GLY A 1037 37.71 -14.18 2.44
N VAL A 1038 37.32 -12.91 2.62
CA VAL A 1038 36.07 -12.56 3.32
C VAL A 1038 34.87 -12.59 2.35
N ASN A 1039 33.92 -13.49 2.59
CA ASN A 1039 32.69 -13.61 1.79
C ASN A 1039 31.57 -12.68 2.30
N PHE A 1040 30.88 -11.97 1.41
CA PHE A 1040 29.80 -11.04 1.77
C PHE A 1040 28.61 -11.67 2.51
N LEU A 1041 28.41 -12.98 2.40
CA LEU A 1041 27.36 -13.72 3.13
C LEU A 1041 27.70 -14.00 4.60
N SER A 1042 28.96 -13.85 5.04
CA SER A 1042 29.34 -13.88 6.46
C SER A 1042 29.29 -12.51 7.13
N LEU A 1043 28.91 -11.44 6.41
CA LEU A 1043 28.85 -10.09 6.95
C LEU A 1043 27.45 -9.69 7.45
N PRO A 1044 27.35 -8.87 8.51
CA PRO A 1044 26.10 -8.22 8.91
C PRO A 1044 25.72 -7.09 7.93
N ARG A 1045 24.40 -6.90 7.74
CA ARG A 1045 23.84 -5.84 6.90
C ARG A 1045 23.23 -4.72 7.73
N ILE A 1046 23.56 -3.47 7.41
CA ILE A 1046 22.94 -2.27 7.99
C ILE A 1046 21.48 -2.19 7.52
N VAL A 1047 20.54 -2.28 8.46
CA VAL A 1047 19.09 -2.33 8.20
C VAL A 1047 18.33 -1.06 8.62
N TYR A 1048 19.04 -0.04 9.11
CA TYR A 1048 18.52 1.31 9.36
C TYR A 1048 19.60 2.36 9.09
N GLN A 1049 19.20 3.63 8.94
CA GLN A 1049 20.14 4.75 8.81
C GLN A 1049 21.11 4.81 10.01
N PRO A 1050 22.44 4.80 9.80
CA PRO A 1050 23.43 4.87 10.88
C PRO A 1050 23.29 6.15 11.72
N MET A 1051 23.26 6.02 13.05
CA MET A 1051 23.17 7.15 13.97
C MET A 1051 24.57 7.70 14.25
N LYS A 1052 24.86 8.88 13.68
CA LYS A 1052 26.18 9.53 13.76
C LYS A 1052 26.19 10.50 14.94
N ARG A 1053 26.94 10.19 16.01
CA ARG A 1053 27.13 11.03 17.20
C ARG A 1053 28.55 11.61 17.22
N ARG A 1054 28.86 12.50 18.17
CA ARG A 1054 30.24 12.98 18.37
C ARG A 1054 31.09 11.82 18.90
N GLY A 1055 32.19 11.51 18.22
CA GLY A 1055 33.15 10.49 18.63
C GLY A 1055 32.71 9.03 18.46
N HIS A 1056 31.48 8.73 18.04
CA HIS A 1056 31.03 7.36 17.76
C HIS A 1056 29.87 7.28 16.75
N VAL A 1057 29.76 6.14 16.05
CA VAL A 1057 28.64 5.80 15.17
C VAL A 1057 27.95 4.56 15.73
N ILE A 1058 26.62 4.53 15.67
CA ILE A 1058 25.80 3.39 16.08
C ILE A 1058 25.08 2.83 14.86
N PHE A 1059 25.25 1.53 14.63
CA PHE A 1059 24.55 0.77 13.60
C PHE A 1059 23.45 -0.09 14.21
N ASP A 1060 22.39 -0.31 13.44
CA ASP A 1060 21.44 -1.40 13.67
C ASP A 1060 21.57 -2.39 12.49
N LEU A 1061 22.02 -3.60 12.80
CA LEU A 1061 22.49 -4.61 11.85
C LEU A 1061 21.59 -5.86 11.90
N CYS A 1062 21.38 -6.49 10.75
CA CYS A 1062 20.91 -7.86 10.65
C CYS A 1062 22.10 -8.79 10.45
N THR A 1063 22.34 -9.69 11.41
CA THR A 1063 23.53 -10.55 11.44
C THR A 1063 23.36 -11.84 10.62
N PRO A 1064 24.47 -12.53 10.26
CA PRO A 1064 24.42 -13.88 9.69
C PRO A 1064 23.71 -14.91 10.59
N ALA A 1065 23.64 -14.67 11.90
CA ALA A 1065 22.87 -15.47 12.84
C ALA A 1065 21.34 -15.34 12.68
N GLY A 1066 20.86 -14.32 11.96
CA GLY A 1066 19.43 -14.01 11.86
C GLY A 1066 18.88 -13.18 13.02
N LYS A 1067 19.74 -12.57 13.84
CA LYS A 1067 19.36 -11.64 14.92
C LYS A 1067 19.47 -10.18 14.44
N ILE A 1068 18.78 -9.25 15.12
CA ILE A 1068 18.98 -7.81 14.93
C ILE A 1068 19.74 -7.25 16.13
N GLU A 1069 20.90 -6.68 15.86
CA GLU A 1069 21.84 -6.20 16.86
C GLU A 1069 22.19 -4.73 16.63
N ARG A 1070 22.47 -4.03 17.72
CA ARG A 1070 22.95 -2.65 17.73
C ARG A 1070 24.44 -2.65 18.04
N TRP A 1071 25.26 -2.20 17.10
CA TRP A 1071 26.72 -2.17 17.25
C TRP A 1071 27.23 -0.72 17.35
N THR A 1072 28.24 -0.47 18.18
CA THR A 1072 28.82 0.87 18.36
C THR A 1072 30.29 0.91 17.97
N VAL A 1073 30.64 1.81 17.04
CA VAL A 1073 32.00 2.05 16.54
C VAL A 1073 32.47 3.44 17.01
N PRO A 1074 33.22 3.55 18.11
CA PRO A 1074 33.83 4.80 18.56
C PRO A 1074 35.15 5.12 17.82
N ARG A 1075 35.54 6.40 17.78
CA ARG A 1075 36.84 6.88 17.24
C ARG A 1075 38.04 6.19 17.93
N SER A 1076 37.87 5.73 19.15
CA SER A 1076 38.87 5.00 19.95
C SER A 1076 38.88 3.48 19.77
N PHE A 1077 38.07 2.94 18.84
CA PHE A 1077 38.15 1.52 18.43
C PHE A 1077 39.14 1.37 17.27
N SER A 1078 38.84 2.00 16.13
CA SER A 1078 39.79 2.22 15.04
C SER A 1078 39.50 3.57 14.37
N ARG A 1079 40.57 4.27 13.93
CA ARG A 1079 40.46 5.50 13.13
C ARG A 1079 39.83 5.22 11.76
N GLN A 1080 40.22 4.13 11.12
CA GLN A 1080 39.73 3.76 9.80
C GLN A 1080 38.28 3.23 9.88
N ALA A 1081 37.99 2.32 10.82
CA ALA A 1081 36.62 1.86 11.06
C ALA A 1081 35.67 3.02 11.41
N TYR A 1082 36.08 3.99 12.23
CA TYR A 1082 35.25 5.16 12.54
C TYR A 1082 35.03 6.09 11.33
N LYS A 1083 36.07 6.34 10.51
CA LYS A 1083 35.98 7.14 9.28
C LYS A 1083 35.03 6.50 8.26
N ASP A 1084 35.15 5.20 8.07
CA ASP A 1084 34.28 4.41 7.19
C ASP A 1084 32.84 4.41 7.73
N ALA A 1085 32.64 4.13 9.02
CA ALA A 1085 31.33 4.11 9.65
C ALA A 1085 30.59 5.46 9.57
N ARG A 1086 31.33 6.58 9.63
CA ARG A 1086 30.79 7.94 9.43
C ARG A 1086 30.26 8.16 8.00
N LYS A 1087 30.64 7.33 7.02
CA LYS A 1087 30.24 7.46 5.60
C LYS A 1087 29.36 6.31 5.10
N SER A 1088 29.29 5.17 5.80
CA SER A 1088 28.30 4.11 5.59
C SER A 1088 26.85 4.63 5.59
N GLN A 1089 25.99 3.91 4.87
CA GLN A 1089 24.58 4.20 4.67
C GLN A 1089 23.70 2.95 4.96
N TRP A 1090 22.39 3.14 4.87
CA TRP A 1090 21.43 2.05 4.99
C TRP A 1090 21.53 1.12 3.78
N GLY A 1091 21.81 -0.16 4.05
CA GLY A 1091 21.85 -1.24 3.07
C GLY A 1091 23.24 -1.86 2.99
N ASP A 1092 24.29 -1.11 3.32
CA ASP A 1092 25.67 -1.56 3.25
C ASP A 1092 25.94 -2.77 4.17
N LEU A 1093 26.92 -3.59 3.77
CA LEU A 1093 27.53 -4.61 4.62
C LEU A 1093 28.62 -3.98 5.48
N TRP A 1094 28.77 -4.48 6.70
CA TRP A 1094 29.76 -3.98 7.65
C TRP A 1094 30.80 -5.05 7.98
N ALA A 1095 32.08 -4.76 7.75
CA ALA A 1095 33.19 -5.71 7.92
C ALA A 1095 34.21 -5.33 8.99
N LEU A 1096 34.25 -4.07 9.43
CA LEU A 1096 35.36 -3.53 10.26
C LEU A 1096 35.10 -3.63 11.78
N GLY A 1097 34.28 -4.60 12.23
CA GLY A 1097 34.05 -4.84 13.65
C GLY A 1097 33.36 -3.72 14.42
N ALA A 1098 33.24 -3.89 15.74
CA ALA A 1098 32.70 -2.86 16.64
C ALA A 1098 33.18 -3.05 18.08
N LYS A 1099 33.08 -2.01 18.91
CA LYS A 1099 33.49 -2.08 20.33
C LYS A 1099 32.43 -2.74 21.23
N THR A 1100 31.16 -2.53 20.92
CA THR A 1100 30.04 -3.09 21.71
C THR A 1100 28.91 -3.54 20.79
N ARG A 1101 28.21 -4.61 21.20
CA ARG A 1101 26.98 -5.11 20.57
C ARG A 1101 25.88 -5.32 21.62
N ILE A 1102 24.64 -5.04 21.26
CA ILE A 1102 23.45 -5.17 22.13
C ILE A 1102 22.29 -5.68 21.27
N ALA A 1103 21.49 -6.65 21.74
CA ALA A 1103 20.28 -7.07 21.02
C ALA A 1103 19.25 -5.93 20.91
N ARG A 1104 18.64 -5.73 19.74
CA ARG A 1104 17.63 -4.68 19.51
C ARG A 1104 16.21 -5.25 19.55
N SER A 1105 15.35 -4.66 20.39
CA SER A 1105 13.91 -4.95 20.38
C SER A 1105 13.20 -4.36 19.13
N LEU A 1106 12.30 -5.15 18.54
CA LEU A 1106 11.60 -4.83 17.29
C LEU A 1106 10.09 -4.57 17.52
N ARG A 1107 9.53 -3.59 16.81
CA ARG A 1107 8.10 -3.23 16.85
C ARG A 1107 7.37 -3.84 15.66
N LEU A 1108 7.09 -5.15 15.76
CA LEU A 1108 6.53 -5.99 14.69
C LEU A 1108 5.00 -5.87 14.49
N GLY A 1109 4.29 -5.16 15.38
CA GLY A 1109 2.84 -4.95 15.31
C GLY A 1109 2.00 -6.08 15.93
N GLU A 1110 0.68 -5.95 15.86
CA GLU A 1110 -0.29 -6.97 16.29
C GLU A 1110 -0.89 -7.71 15.08
N LYS A 1111 -1.22 -9.00 15.22
CA LYS A 1111 -1.86 -9.78 14.14
C LYS A 1111 -3.29 -9.30 13.93
N HIS A 1112 -3.69 -9.04 12.69
CA HIS A 1112 -5.04 -8.52 12.43
C HIS A 1112 -6.11 -9.58 12.80
N GLY A 1113 -7.01 -9.22 13.72
CA GLY A 1113 -8.12 -10.07 14.15
C GLY A 1113 -7.84 -10.92 15.40
N GLU A 1114 -6.63 -10.88 15.93
CA GLU A 1114 -6.22 -11.59 17.15
C GLU A 1114 -7.06 -11.17 18.37
N SER A 1115 -7.64 -12.15 19.07
CA SER A 1115 -8.45 -11.85 20.27
C SER A 1115 -7.58 -11.45 21.46
N ARG A 1116 -8.12 -10.67 22.41
CA ARG A 1116 -7.39 -10.32 23.66
C ARG A 1116 -6.92 -11.55 24.45
N LYS A 1117 -7.62 -12.69 24.31
CA LYS A 1117 -7.26 -13.98 24.93
C LYS A 1117 -6.07 -14.64 24.21
N GLU A 1118 -6.14 -14.72 22.88
CA GLU A 1118 -5.06 -15.24 22.01
C GLU A 1118 -3.77 -14.43 22.21
N ARG A 1119 -3.86 -13.10 22.22
CA ARG A 1119 -2.73 -12.20 22.50
C ARG A 1119 -2.08 -12.42 23.87
N LEU A 1120 -2.86 -12.75 24.90
CA LEU A 1120 -2.33 -13.04 26.24
C LEU A 1120 -1.71 -14.44 26.32
N ALA A 1121 -2.24 -15.42 25.59
CA ALA A 1121 -1.65 -16.75 25.49
C ALA A 1121 -0.33 -16.71 24.71
N ARG A 1122 -0.29 -16.01 23.57
CA ARG A 1122 0.94 -15.84 22.79
C ARG A 1122 2.04 -15.10 23.56
N ARG A 1123 1.70 -14.04 24.30
CA ARG A 1123 2.66 -13.36 25.19
C ARG A 1123 3.06 -14.17 26.43
N ALA A 1124 2.29 -15.17 26.82
CA ALA A 1124 2.71 -16.11 27.84
C ALA A 1124 3.73 -17.08 27.23
N ALA A 1125 3.43 -17.69 26.08
CA ALA A 1125 4.36 -18.57 25.36
C ALA A 1125 5.66 -17.86 24.94
N GLU A 1126 5.61 -16.66 24.36
CA GLU A 1126 6.80 -15.84 24.03
C GLU A 1126 7.63 -15.46 25.27
N LYS A 1127 7.03 -15.48 26.46
CA LYS A 1127 7.72 -15.21 27.73
C LYS A 1127 8.27 -16.50 28.35
N GLU A 1128 7.55 -17.61 28.22
CA GLU A 1128 7.94 -18.96 28.61
C GLU A 1128 9.14 -19.42 27.77
N GLU A 1129 9.11 -19.24 26.44
CA GLU A 1129 10.21 -19.50 25.50
C GLU A 1129 11.43 -18.58 25.77
N MET A 1130 11.22 -17.32 26.18
CA MET A 1130 12.31 -16.44 26.65
C MET A 1130 12.80 -16.75 28.06
N GLU A 1131 12.01 -17.41 28.90
CA GLU A 1131 12.42 -17.86 30.22
C GLU A 1131 13.18 -19.19 30.10
N GLU A 1132 12.80 -20.10 29.19
CA GLU A 1132 13.58 -21.27 28.78
C GLU A 1132 14.92 -20.86 28.14
N ASP A 1133 14.92 -19.98 27.12
CA ASP A 1133 16.16 -19.43 26.50
C ASP A 1133 17.08 -18.72 27.54
N ALA A 1134 16.49 -18.17 28.62
CA ALA A 1134 17.24 -17.51 29.69
C ALA A 1134 17.70 -18.47 30.78
N GLU A 1135 16.94 -19.52 31.10
CA GLU A 1135 17.31 -20.60 32.01
C GLU A 1135 18.47 -21.41 31.41
N ASP A 1136 18.40 -21.77 30.11
CA ASP A 1136 19.52 -22.36 29.36
C ASP A 1136 20.78 -21.48 29.36
N ALA A 1137 20.62 -20.15 29.33
CA ALA A 1137 21.73 -19.19 29.41
C ALA A 1137 22.21 -18.90 30.86
N LEU A 1138 21.51 -19.38 31.88
CA LEU A 1138 21.83 -19.20 33.30
C LEU A 1138 22.34 -20.49 33.96
N GLU A 1139 22.08 -21.67 33.39
CA GLU A 1139 22.64 -22.94 33.89
C GLU A 1139 24.18 -23.04 33.78
N GLU A 1140 24.84 -22.21 32.95
CA GLU A 1140 26.31 -22.10 32.93
C GLU A 1140 26.90 -21.19 34.04
N GLY A 1141 26.09 -20.58 34.92
CA GLY A 1141 26.54 -19.58 35.90
C GLY A 1141 25.92 -19.73 37.30
N MET A 1142 26.42 -20.69 38.09
CA MET A 1142 25.78 -21.12 39.34
C MET A 1142 26.00 -20.22 40.59
N GLU A 1143 25.00 -20.24 41.48
CA GLU A 1143 24.98 -19.95 42.94
C GLU A 1143 24.79 -18.50 43.50
N ALA A 1144 23.56 -18.30 43.99
CA ALA A 1144 23.17 -17.81 45.33
C ALA A 1144 23.47 -16.37 45.82
N THR A 1145 22.39 -15.64 46.15
CA THR A 1145 22.02 -15.29 47.54
C THR A 1145 20.54 -14.85 47.63
N SER A 1146 19.88 -15.09 48.75
CA SER A 1146 18.47 -14.73 48.97
C SER A 1146 18.21 -14.11 50.34
N SER A 1147 17.47 -12.99 50.37
CA SER A 1147 16.73 -12.55 51.58
C SER A 1147 15.69 -11.47 51.24
N MET A 1148 14.44 -11.88 50.99
CA MET A 1148 13.26 -11.01 51.07
C MET A 1148 12.09 -11.80 51.69
N PRO A 1149 11.20 -11.18 52.50
CA PRO A 1149 10.12 -11.92 53.18
C PRO A 1149 9.01 -12.35 52.21
N ASP A 1150 8.59 -13.61 52.31
CA ASP A 1150 7.50 -14.18 51.51
C ASP A 1150 6.12 -13.75 52.05
N LEU A 1151 5.49 -12.79 51.37
CA LEU A 1151 4.08 -12.44 51.54
C LEU A 1151 3.25 -13.15 50.47
N GLN A 1152 2.81 -14.36 50.79
CA GLN A 1152 2.06 -15.23 49.89
C GLN A 1152 0.73 -14.61 49.45
N THR A 1153 0.60 -14.33 48.15
CA THR A 1153 -0.69 -14.00 47.55
C THR A 1153 -1.58 -15.26 47.50
N PRO A 1154 -2.88 -15.17 47.84
CA PRO A 1154 -3.75 -16.35 47.89
C PRO A 1154 -3.90 -16.98 46.50
N ILE A 1155 -3.67 -18.29 46.43
CA ILE A 1155 -3.73 -19.08 45.20
C ILE A 1155 -5.16 -19.09 44.67
N LYS A 1156 -5.36 -18.65 43.43
CA LYS A 1156 -6.67 -18.63 42.76
C LYS A 1156 -7.32 -20.01 42.75
N LYS A 1157 -8.47 -20.16 43.41
CA LYS A 1157 -9.41 -21.25 43.10
C LYS A 1157 -10.11 -20.96 41.77
N LYS A 1158 -10.18 -21.97 40.92
CA LYS A 1158 -10.60 -21.88 39.51
C LYS A 1158 -12.09 -21.53 39.42
N GLY A 1159 -12.44 -20.29 39.04
CA GLY A 1159 -13.81 -19.87 38.73
C GLY A 1159 -14.26 -18.52 39.28
N GLN A 1160 -13.66 -18.02 40.37
CA GLN A 1160 -14.06 -16.72 40.95
C GLN A 1160 -13.32 -15.53 40.32
N LYS A 1161 -14.07 -14.46 40.01
CA LYS A 1161 -13.55 -13.13 39.69
C LYS A 1161 -13.40 -12.33 40.98
N ILE A 1162 -12.18 -12.20 41.47
CA ILE A 1162 -11.80 -11.16 42.45
C ILE A 1162 -12.14 -9.78 41.82
N PRO A 1163 -12.96 -8.91 42.45
CA PRO A 1163 -13.27 -7.57 41.96
C PRO A 1163 -12.04 -6.68 41.72
N SER A 1164 -12.25 -5.49 41.12
CA SER A 1164 -11.16 -4.54 40.88
C SER A 1164 -10.66 -3.91 42.18
N TRP A 1165 -11.61 -3.45 43.01
CA TRP A 1165 -11.33 -2.73 44.25
C TRP A 1165 -10.53 -3.61 45.23
N GLU A 1166 -10.85 -4.90 45.39
CA GLU A 1166 -10.15 -5.83 46.28
C GLU A 1166 -8.65 -5.97 45.89
N LYS A 1167 -8.36 -6.01 44.58
CA LYS A 1167 -6.97 -6.01 44.07
C LYS A 1167 -6.26 -4.68 44.28
N GLN A 1168 -6.99 -3.56 44.20
CA GLN A 1168 -6.44 -2.22 44.46
C GLN A 1168 -6.15 -2.05 45.95
N GLN A 1169 -7.03 -2.55 46.82
CA GLN A 1169 -6.87 -2.55 48.27
C GLN A 1169 -5.70 -3.44 48.72
N MET A 1170 -5.55 -4.65 48.17
CA MET A 1170 -4.36 -5.49 48.40
C MET A 1170 -3.06 -4.81 47.92
N LYS A 1171 -3.09 -4.07 46.80
CA LYS A 1171 -1.96 -3.25 46.36
C LYS A 1171 -1.69 -2.06 47.30
N LYS A 1172 -2.71 -1.41 47.86
CA LYS A 1172 -2.57 -0.32 48.84
C LYS A 1172 -1.97 -0.84 50.15
N LYS A 1173 -2.51 -1.95 50.70
CA LYS A 1173 -1.96 -2.67 51.88
C LYS A 1173 -0.51 -3.12 51.64
N ARG A 1174 -0.14 -3.64 50.45
CA ARG A 1174 1.26 -3.99 50.11
C ARG A 1174 2.20 -2.77 50.03
N ARG A 1175 1.74 -1.64 49.49
CA ARG A 1175 2.50 -0.38 49.45
C ARG A 1175 2.71 0.22 50.84
N GLN A 1176 1.70 0.15 51.72
CA GLN A 1176 1.82 0.57 53.12
C GLN A 1176 2.80 -0.33 53.90
N ALA A 1177 2.74 -1.65 53.73
CA ALA A 1177 3.69 -2.57 54.34
C ALA A 1177 5.15 -2.29 53.90
N LEU A 1178 5.37 -1.99 52.62
CA LEU A 1178 6.69 -1.57 52.11
C LEU A 1178 7.16 -0.22 52.70
N LYS A 1179 6.25 0.75 52.92
CA LYS A 1179 6.58 2.02 53.58
C LYS A 1179 6.92 1.89 55.08
N GLN A 1180 6.54 0.80 55.75
CA GLN A 1180 6.83 0.60 57.18
C GLN A 1180 8.18 -0.09 57.46
N VAL A 1181 8.87 -0.62 56.44
CA VAL A 1181 10.21 -1.20 56.60
C VAL A 1181 11.25 -0.07 56.62
N LYS A 1182 11.51 0.49 57.80
CA LYS A 1182 12.71 1.34 57.99
C LYS A 1182 13.98 0.49 57.82
N PRO A 1183 14.99 0.94 57.08
CA PRO A 1183 16.30 0.30 57.11
C PRO A 1183 16.91 0.46 58.51
N SER A 1184 17.32 -0.65 59.13
CA SER A 1184 18.26 -0.63 60.24
C SER A 1184 19.64 -0.25 59.70
N ALA A 1185 20.28 0.73 60.35
CA ALA A 1185 21.62 1.23 59.99
C ALA A 1185 22.72 0.18 60.10
#